data_AF-A0AAV0D415-F1
#
_entry.id   AF-A0AAV0D415-F1
#
_cell.length_a   1.000
_cell.length_b   1.000
_cell.length_c   1.000
_cell.angle_alpha   90.00
_cell.angle_beta   90.00
_cell.angle_gamma   90.00
#
_symmetry.space_group_name_H-M   'P 1'
#
loop_
_entity.id
_entity.type
_entity.pdbx_description
1 polymer ?
#
loop_
_entity_poly.entity_id
_entity_poly.type
_entity_poly.pdbx_seq_one_letter_code
_entity_poly.pdbx_strand_id
1 'polypeptide(L)'
;MGKVFIPLPYLATDNNDGPVPSLFDHILAIASCARQAFQNEGGILIMAGDVLPCFDASNLVLPEDASCIVTVPITVDIASNHGVIVASQSRIPDEKFSVDLVENLLQKPCVEELIKHQAILEDGRTLLDTGIIAVRGKAWVDLSTLACSCEPMISELMESKKEMSLYEDLVAAWVPAKHDWLRLRVLGSELADKLGKHKVFSYCAYDLFFLHFGTSSEVLDHMTETCSELVGRRHLCSIPATTASDIASSAIILSSKIEPGVSIGEDSLIYNSSISGAIRIGSQSIVVGLNVQMSGNRTSQEQFTFMLPDRHCLWEVPLVVNKERVIVYCGLHDNPKILLSKDGTFCGKPWRKILDDSGIQETDLWSSDEKCLWSAKLFPVIPYFDMLRLAKWIMGLGNLKSEAAFYYSLWKKSHRLSLEELHRSIDFLHMCSKLSIHQADIVTGIVKSCIDFGLLGRNLYQLCEEIVHTDEASGVEICEGFLKMCPKIHTEHSQLLLPRSRAYQVNVDLLKVCGKEKMAFELEHRVCAAVAEETAAAAKYGSEDSENILGCIMKDSNLSRKVKTELPVRVDFVGGWSDTPPWSLERAGCVLNMAITLGSSCLPIGTTIETRKETGVVIRDDIGNFLHINDLSTISPPFESGDPFRLVKCALLVTGIVKHKDLGLEIRTWSHVPRGSGLGTSSILAAAVVKAILQLSGGDESNKNVTRLVLVLEQIMGTGGGWQDQIGGLYPGIKFTTSFPGTPLRLQVIPLLTSPQVVKELQQRLLVVFTGQVRLAHQVLQKVVTRYLQRDNLLISSIKRLTELAKAGREELMSGNIDKLGEIMAEAWRLHQELDPFCSNEYVDNLFAFCDPFCCGYKLVGAGGGGFALLLAKTRESADEMRRLLVPVSGFHVHIYNWEIFMQN
;
A
#
# COMPACT_ATOMS: atom_id res chain seq x y z
N MET A 1 -24.26 -8.72 6.29
CA MET A 1 -23.50 -7.45 6.18
C MET A 1 -24.18 -6.55 5.16
N GLY A 2 -24.16 -5.22 5.37
CA GLY A 2 -24.60 -4.27 4.35
C GLY A 2 -23.63 -4.23 3.17
N LYS A 3 -24.09 -3.81 1.98
CA LYS A 3 -23.31 -3.78 0.74
C LYS A 3 -22.00 -2.97 0.85
N VAL A 4 -22.04 -1.90 1.65
CA VAL A 4 -20.90 -1.01 1.93
C VAL A 4 -19.70 -1.73 2.57
N PHE A 5 -19.92 -2.87 3.23
CA PHE A 5 -18.86 -3.64 3.90
C PHE A 5 -18.43 -4.88 3.11
N ILE A 6 -18.78 -4.96 1.83
CA ILE A 6 -18.28 -6.01 0.94
C ILE A 6 -16.76 -5.84 0.78
N PRO A 7 -15.96 -6.89 1.05
CA PRO A 7 -14.52 -6.84 0.83
C PRO A 7 -14.21 -6.78 -0.66
N LEU A 8 -13.19 -6.01 -1.06
CA LEU A 8 -12.79 -5.79 -2.45
C LEU A 8 -11.31 -6.20 -2.63
N PRO A 9 -11.03 -7.49 -2.86
CA PRO A 9 -9.66 -8.01 -2.94
C PRO A 9 -8.80 -7.37 -4.03
N TYR A 10 -9.40 -6.88 -5.11
CA TYR A 10 -8.65 -6.23 -6.20
C TYR A 10 -8.20 -4.80 -5.88
N LEU A 11 -8.77 -4.19 -4.85
CA LEU A 11 -8.26 -2.93 -4.29
C LEU A 11 -7.20 -3.17 -3.21
N ALA A 12 -7.00 -4.42 -2.79
CA ALA A 12 -5.94 -4.74 -1.85
C ALA A 12 -4.58 -4.52 -2.53
N THR A 13 -3.72 -3.77 -1.87
CA THR A 13 -2.30 -3.67 -2.27
C THR A 13 -1.61 -5.03 -2.19
N ASP A 14 -0.38 -5.15 -2.70
CA ASP A 14 0.49 -6.34 -2.58
C ASP A 14 0.75 -6.85 -1.13
N ASN A 15 0.07 -6.28 -0.13
CA ASN A 15 0.14 -6.67 1.27
C ASN A 15 -0.70 -7.92 1.55
N ASN A 16 -0.05 -9.08 1.56
CA ASN A 16 -0.74 -10.32 1.96
C ASN A 16 -1.19 -10.33 3.44
N ASP A 17 -0.67 -9.44 4.28
CA ASP A 17 -1.03 -9.26 5.71
C ASP A 17 -1.92 -8.03 5.96
N GLY A 18 -2.23 -7.27 4.90
CA GLY A 18 -3.06 -6.08 5.02
C GLY A 18 -4.54 -6.44 5.12
N PRO A 19 -5.35 -5.57 5.73
CA PRO A 19 -6.79 -5.70 5.60
C PRO A 19 -7.19 -5.60 4.12
N VAL A 20 -8.16 -6.42 3.72
CA VAL A 20 -8.79 -6.28 2.41
C VAL A 20 -9.74 -5.09 2.51
N PRO A 21 -9.55 -4.02 1.72
CA PRO A 21 -10.40 -2.86 1.78
C PRO A 21 -11.83 -3.24 1.43
N SER A 22 -12.77 -2.64 2.12
CA SER A 22 -14.19 -2.73 1.80
C SER A 22 -14.61 -1.64 0.82
N LEU A 23 -15.82 -1.75 0.28
CA LEU A 23 -16.43 -0.67 -0.49
C LEU A 23 -16.46 0.66 0.29
N PHE A 24 -16.67 0.61 1.61
CA PHE A 24 -16.60 1.77 2.50
C PHE A 24 -15.25 2.47 2.46
N ASP A 25 -14.17 1.70 2.58
CA ASP A 25 -12.80 2.24 2.63
C ASP A 25 -12.46 2.98 1.33
N HIS A 26 -12.92 2.44 0.20
CA HIS A 26 -12.76 3.09 -1.10
C HIS A 26 -13.62 4.35 -1.27
N ILE A 27 -14.89 4.30 -0.85
CA ILE A 27 -15.78 5.47 -0.83
C ILE A 27 -15.14 6.60 0.00
N LEU A 28 -14.56 6.26 1.16
CA LEU A 28 -13.87 7.22 2.02
C LEU A 28 -12.63 7.83 1.34
N ALA A 29 -11.84 7.01 0.65
CA ALA A 29 -10.67 7.48 -0.10
C ALA A 29 -11.06 8.49 -1.19
N ILE A 30 -12.10 8.16 -1.98
CA ILE A 30 -12.62 9.04 -3.02
C ILE A 30 -13.18 10.34 -2.44
N ALA A 31 -13.96 10.26 -1.36
CA ALA A 31 -14.51 11.43 -0.69
C ALA A 31 -13.40 12.37 -0.18
N SER A 32 -12.28 11.81 0.30
CA SER A 32 -11.12 12.59 0.72
C SER A 32 -10.48 13.36 -0.44
N CYS A 33 -10.33 12.73 -1.60
CA CYS A 33 -9.82 13.37 -2.82
C CYS A 33 -10.77 14.46 -3.33
N ALA A 34 -12.08 14.16 -3.36
CA ALA A 34 -13.13 15.08 -3.81
C ALA A 34 -13.20 16.38 -2.99
N ARG A 35 -12.67 16.38 -1.75
CA ARG A 35 -12.60 17.58 -0.88
C ARG A 35 -11.98 18.79 -1.59
N GLN A 36 -11.03 18.57 -2.49
CA GLN A 36 -10.37 19.66 -3.23
C GLN A 36 -11.36 20.47 -4.08
N ALA A 37 -12.37 19.82 -4.66
CA ALA A 37 -13.41 20.44 -5.46
C ALA A 37 -14.28 21.44 -4.68
N PHE A 38 -14.31 21.32 -3.35
CA PHE A 38 -15.06 22.21 -2.46
C PHE A 38 -14.26 23.47 -2.06
N GLN A 39 -12.98 23.61 -2.45
CA GLN A 39 -12.18 24.82 -2.24
C GLN A 39 -12.10 25.31 -0.77
N ASN A 40 -12.15 24.37 0.19
CA ASN A 40 -12.27 24.64 1.64
C ASN A 40 -13.54 25.42 2.05
N GLU A 41 -14.55 25.47 1.19
CA GLU A 41 -15.89 25.96 1.51
C GLU A 41 -16.76 24.80 2.04
N GLY A 42 -17.84 25.13 2.74
CA GLY A 42 -18.80 24.12 3.21
C GLY A 42 -19.54 23.45 2.05
N GLY A 43 -19.74 22.14 2.15
CA GLY A 43 -20.50 21.35 1.19
C GLY A 43 -20.76 19.92 1.66
N ILE A 44 -21.47 19.15 0.84
CA ILE A 44 -21.77 17.74 1.08
C ILE A 44 -21.53 16.93 -0.19
N LEU A 45 -20.94 15.75 -0.02
CA LEU A 45 -20.82 14.71 -1.04
C LEU A 45 -21.63 13.49 -0.58
N ILE A 46 -22.53 13.03 -1.43
CA ILE A 46 -23.38 11.86 -1.22
C ILE A 46 -22.98 10.82 -2.26
N MET A 47 -22.80 9.57 -1.84
CA MET A 47 -22.43 8.46 -2.73
C MET A 47 -23.31 7.25 -2.41
N ALA A 48 -23.69 6.50 -3.44
CA ALA A 48 -24.40 5.24 -3.28
C ALA A 48 -23.54 4.20 -2.57
N GLY A 49 -24.15 3.46 -1.64
CA GLY A 49 -23.46 2.44 -0.83
C GLY A 49 -23.27 1.10 -1.53
N ASP A 50 -23.60 1.00 -2.81
CA ASP A 50 -23.54 -0.20 -3.63
C ASP A 50 -22.93 0.02 -5.01
N VAL A 51 -22.28 1.17 -5.20
CA VAL A 51 -21.51 1.47 -6.40
C VAL A 51 -20.07 1.66 -5.96
N LEU A 52 -19.13 1.01 -6.66
CA LEU A 52 -17.72 1.37 -6.58
C LEU A 52 -17.40 2.31 -7.74
N PRO A 53 -17.24 3.61 -7.47
CA PRO A 53 -16.74 4.53 -8.48
C PRO A 53 -15.22 4.41 -8.55
N CYS A 54 -14.64 4.26 -9.73
CA CYS A 54 -13.19 4.31 -9.90
C CYS A 54 -12.85 5.45 -10.87
N PHE A 55 -12.46 6.61 -10.32
CA PHE A 55 -12.03 7.79 -11.08
C PHE A 55 -11.15 8.70 -10.19
N ASP A 56 -10.40 9.61 -10.81
CA ASP A 56 -9.62 10.60 -10.06
C ASP A 56 -10.50 11.77 -9.61
N ALA A 57 -11.05 11.65 -8.40
CA ALA A 57 -11.91 12.67 -7.81
C ALA A 57 -11.20 13.99 -7.48
N SER A 58 -9.87 14.09 -7.56
CA SER A 58 -9.17 15.37 -7.43
C SER A 58 -9.44 16.32 -8.61
N ASN A 59 -9.80 15.77 -9.76
CA ASN A 59 -10.18 16.53 -10.95
C ASN A 59 -11.66 16.98 -10.95
N LEU A 60 -12.44 16.61 -9.92
CA LEU A 60 -13.85 16.96 -9.85
C LEU A 60 -14.03 18.48 -9.86
N VAL A 61 -14.84 18.98 -10.79
CA VAL A 61 -15.20 20.39 -10.89
C VAL A 61 -16.66 20.57 -10.50
N LEU A 62 -16.90 21.41 -9.49
CA LEU A 62 -18.24 21.71 -8.99
C LEU A 62 -18.66 23.13 -9.40
N PRO A 63 -19.88 23.32 -9.96
CA PRO A 63 -20.43 24.64 -10.20
C PRO A 63 -20.68 25.41 -8.89
N GLU A 64 -20.55 26.73 -8.92
CA GLU A 64 -20.89 27.58 -7.78
C GLU A 64 -22.39 27.56 -7.46
N ASP A 65 -22.72 27.56 -6.17
CA ASP A 65 -24.09 27.65 -5.64
C ASP A 65 -25.10 26.60 -6.18
N ALA A 66 -24.62 25.43 -6.60
CA ALA A 66 -25.45 24.41 -7.23
C ALA A 66 -25.25 22.99 -6.67
N SER A 67 -26.13 22.08 -7.07
CA SER A 67 -25.91 20.63 -6.95
C SER A 67 -25.35 20.07 -8.26
N CYS A 68 -24.55 19.02 -8.15
CA CYS A 68 -23.88 18.37 -9.27
C CYS A 68 -23.98 16.85 -9.13
N ILE A 69 -24.48 16.17 -10.16
CA ILE A 69 -24.56 14.71 -10.26
C ILE A 69 -23.37 14.25 -11.08
N VAL A 70 -22.57 13.31 -10.57
CA VAL A 70 -21.51 12.69 -11.37
C VAL A 70 -22.13 11.63 -12.26
N THR A 71 -21.84 11.68 -13.56
CA THR A 71 -22.37 10.74 -14.55
C THR A 71 -21.24 10.11 -15.35
N VAL A 72 -21.55 8.98 -15.98
CA VAL A 72 -20.64 8.30 -16.92
C VAL A 72 -21.42 7.88 -18.17
N PRO A 73 -20.85 8.00 -19.38
CA PRO A 73 -21.51 7.49 -20.57
C PRO A 73 -21.52 5.95 -20.58
N ILE A 74 -22.70 5.36 -20.61
CA ILE A 74 -22.89 3.90 -20.61
C ILE A 74 -23.75 3.43 -21.79
N THR A 75 -23.70 2.13 -22.07
CA THR A 75 -24.51 1.51 -23.12
C THR A 75 -25.99 1.42 -22.71
N VAL A 76 -26.88 1.40 -23.72
CA VAL A 76 -28.33 1.44 -23.54
C VAL A 76 -28.87 0.24 -22.75
N ASP A 77 -28.23 -0.93 -22.87
CA ASP A 77 -28.60 -2.15 -22.14
C ASP A 77 -28.38 -2.00 -20.63
N ILE A 78 -27.26 -1.42 -20.21
CA ILE A 78 -26.99 -1.13 -18.79
C ILE A 78 -27.96 -0.04 -18.31
N ALA A 79 -28.14 1.03 -19.09
CA ALA A 79 -29.03 2.14 -18.77
C ALA A 79 -30.46 1.71 -18.42
N SER A 80 -30.96 0.64 -19.05
CA SER A 80 -32.31 0.11 -18.79
C SER A 80 -32.54 -0.38 -17.36
N ASN A 81 -31.46 -0.70 -16.64
CA ASN A 81 -31.50 -1.21 -15.27
C ASN A 81 -31.19 -0.15 -14.21
N HIS A 82 -30.83 1.07 -14.62
CA HIS A 82 -30.33 2.13 -13.74
C HIS A 82 -31.01 3.49 -13.99
N GLY A 83 -30.65 4.49 -13.18
CA GLY A 83 -31.06 5.88 -13.39
C GLY A 83 -30.31 6.51 -14.57
N VAL A 84 -30.99 7.33 -15.37
CA VAL A 84 -30.41 8.03 -16.52
C VAL A 84 -30.70 9.51 -16.42
N ILE A 85 -29.65 10.31 -16.58
CA ILE A 85 -29.69 11.77 -16.57
C ILE A 85 -29.93 12.27 -18.00
N VAL A 86 -30.89 13.19 -18.14
CA VAL A 86 -31.11 13.95 -19.37
C VAL A 86 -30.53 15.34 -19.17
N ALA A 87 -29.43 15.64 -19.87
CA ALA A 87 -28.71 16.91 -19.75
C ALA A 87 -28.87 17.78 -21.01
N SER A 88 -28.83 19.10 -20.83
CA SER A 88 -28.93 20.09 -21.92
C SER A 88 -27.70 20.02 -22.85
N GLN A 89 -27.87 20.27 -24.15
CA GLN A 89 -26.79 20.21 -25.15
C GLN A 89 -25.77 21.39 -25.13
N SER A 90 -25.70 22.16 -24.05
CA SER A 90 -24.84 23.35 -23.93
C SER A 90 -23.41 22.98 -23.52
N ARG A 91 -22.63 22.37 -24.42
CA ARG A 91 -21.27 21.89 -24.13
C ARG A 91 -20.25 23.03 -23.95
N ILE A 92 -19.46 22.99 -22.89
CA ILE A 92 -18.06 23.47 -22.89
C ILE A 92 -17.19 22.21 -22.88
N PRO A 93 -16.63 21.78 -24.02
CA PRO A 93 -15.82 20.56 -24.06
C PRO A 93 -14.43 20.82 -23.48
N ASP A 94 -14.09 20.09 -22.42
CA ASP A 94 -12.71 19.72 -22.07
C ASP A 94 -12.50 18.27 -22.53
N GLU A 95 -11.28 17.87 -22.92
CA GLU A 95 -11.00 16.51 -23.39
C GLU A 95 -11.20 15.46 -22.27
N LYS A 96 -11.30 15.87 -21.00
CA LYS A 96 -11.41 14.97 -19.85
C LYS A 96 -12.79 14.90 -19.18
N PHE A 97 -13.62 15.95 -19.26
CA PHE A 97 -14.95 16.01 -18.60
C PHE A 97 -15.89 17.05 -19.23
N SER A 98 -17.19 16.98 -18.93
CA SER A 98 -18.16 18.04 -19.27
C SER A 98 -19.08 18.37 -18.09
N VAL A 99 -19.61 19.60 -18.04
CA VAL A 99 -20.60 20.04 -17.04
C VAL A 99 -21.82 20.61 -17.74
N ASP A 100 -22.97 19.95 -17.61
CA ASP A 100 -24.20 20.25 -18.35
C ASP A 100 -25.42 20.40 -17.41
N LEU A 101 -26.40 21.25 -17.74
CA LEU A 101 -27.61 21.43 -16.91
C LEU A 101 -28.49 20.16 -16.98
N VAL A 102 -28.98 19.66 -15.85
CA VAL A 102 -29.91 18.52 -15.82
C VAL A 102 -31.34 19.00 -16.05
N GLU A 103 -31.97 18.47 -17.10
CA GLU A 103 -33.35 18.78 -17.48
C GLU A 103 -34.35 17.75 -16.93
N ASN A 104 -33.95 16.48 -16.89
CA ASN A 104 -34.80 15.39 -16.43
C ASN A 104 -33.99 14.21 -15.87
N LEU A 105 -34.66 13.35 -15.11
CA LEU A 105 -34.14 12.08 -14.58
C LEU A 105 -35.07 10.96 -15.02
N LEU A 106 -34.55 9.84 -15.48
CA LEU A 106 -35.33 8.66 -15.83
C LEU A 106 -34.92 7.49 -14.93
N GLN A 107 -35.87 6.73 -14.40
CA GLN A 107 -35.59 5.63 -13.48
C GLN A 107 -35.88 4.30 -14.16
N LYS A 108 -34.83 3.52 -14.43
CA LYS A 108 -34.88 2.24 -15.16
C LYS A 108 -35.71 2.32 -16.46
N PRO A 109 -35.38 3.28 -17.34
CA PRO A 109 -36.19 3.56 -18.51
C PRO A 109 -36.12 2.44 -19.54
N CYS A 110 -37.21 2.24 -20.28
CA CYS A 110 -37.14 1.43 -21.49
C CYS A 110 -36.45 2.21 -22.63
N VAL A 111 -36.03 1.49 -23.68
CA VAL A 111 -35.39 2.11 -24.86
C VAL A 111 -36.30 3.17 -25.51
N GLU A 112 -37.61 2.93 -25.51
CA GLU A 112 -38.59 3.88 -26.06
C GLU A 112 -38.66 5.17 -25.24
N GLU A 113 -38.56 5.07 -23.92
CA GLU A 113 -38.52 6.23 -23.02
C GLU A 113 -37.23 7.02 -23.17
N LEU A 114 -36.09 6.36 -23.37
CA LEU A 114 -34.81 7.01 -23.63
C LEU A 114 -34.86 7.87 -24.90
N ILE A 115 -35.43 7.31 -25.98
CA ILE A 115 -35.60 8.02 -27.25
C ILE A 115 -36.58 9.18 -27.09
N LYS A 116 -37.73 8.94 -26.45
CA LYS A 116 -38.79 9.95 -26.26
C LYS A 116 -38.29 11.18 -25.52
N HIS A 117 -37.42 11.01 -24.54
CA HIS A 117 -36.88 12.09 -23.71
C HIS A 117 -35.51 12.59 -24.19
N GLN A 118 -35.04 12.18 -25.37
CA GLN A 118 -33.74 12.60 -25.93
C GLN A 118 -32.55 12.32 -25.00
N ALA A 119 -32.59 11.19 -24.29
CA ALA A 119 -31.56 10.81 -23.31
C ALA A 119 -30.31 10.14 -23.94
N ILE A 120 -30.34 9.88 -25.25
CA ILE A 120 -29.25 9.22 -25.99
C ILE A 120 -28.34 10.30 -26.60
N LEU A 121 -27.05 10.21 -26.29
CA LEU A 121 -25.99 11.09 -26.78
C LEU A 121 -25.67 10.80 -28.25
N GLU A 122 -24.91 11.70 -28.88
CA GLU A 122 -24.51 11.59 -30.29
C GLU A 122 -23.69 10.33 -30.60
N ASP A 123 -22.99 9.77 -29.60
CA ASP A 123 -22.20 8.55 -29.72
C ASP A 123 -23.01 7.26 -29.47
N GLY A 124 -24.32 7.38 -29.25
CA GLY A 124 -25.24 6.27 -28.99
C GLY A 124 -25.29 5.77 -27.55
N ARG A 125 -24.56 6.42 -26.62
CA ARG A 125 -24.59 6.12 -25.18
C ARG A 125 -25.59 7.00 -24.42
N THR A 126 -25.80 6.71 -23.14
CA THR A 126 -26.63 7.51 -22.23
C THR A 126 -25.83 7.93 -21.01
N LEU A 127 -26.19 9.05 -20.38
CA LEU A 127 -25.56 9.49 -19.12
C LEU A 127 -26.16 8.72 -17.93
N LEU A 128 -25.40 7.77 -17.40
CA LEU A 128 -25.77 7.00 -16.23
C LEU A 128 -25.74 7.88 -14.98
N ASP A 129 -26.79 7.81 -14.17
CA ASP A 129 -26.75 8.31 -12.80
C ASP A 129 -25.92 7.35 -11.94
N THR A 130 -24.73 7.80 -11.51
CA THR A 130 -23.81 6.98 -10.72
C THR A 130 -24.21 6.88 -9.25
N GLY A 131 -25.22 7.62 -8.80
CA GLY A 131 -25.55 7.70 -7.37
C GLY A 131 -24.63 8.64 -6.58
N ILE A 132 -23.83 9.48 -7.26
CA ILE A 132 -22.93 10.45 -6.63
C ILE A 132 -23.47 11.87 -6.85
N ILE A 133 -23.66 12.60 -5.76
CA ILE A 133 -24.10 14.00 -5.78
C ILE A 133 -23.17 14.82 -4.90
N ALA A 134 -22.70 15.95 -5.43
CA ALA A 134 -22.02 16.98 -4.68
C ALA A 134 -22.89 18.23 -4.61
N VAL A 135 -22.91 18.90 -3.46
CA VAL A 135 -23.65 20.16 -3.27
C VAL A 135 -22.76 21.17 -2.55
N ARG A 136 -22.64 22.38 -3.13
CA ARG A 136 -21.79 23.46 -2.60
C ARG A 136 -22.54 24.79 -2.58
N GLY A 137 -22.05 25.72 -1.76
CA GLY A 137 -22.52 27.11 -1.74
C GLY A 137 -23.95 27.24 -1.21
N LYS A 138 -24.76 28.08 -1.84
CA LYS A 138 -26.14 28.37 -1.40
C LYS A 138 -27.06 27.15 -1.40
N ALA A 139 -26.91 26.25 -2.38
CA ALA A 139 -27.66 25.01 -2.43
C ALA A 139 -27.40 24.13 -1.19
N TRP A 140 -26.15 24.06 -0.76
CA TRP A 140 -25.76 23.39 0.48
C TRP A 140 -26.36 24.08 1.71
N VAL A 141 -26.26 25.40 1.81
CA VAL A 141 -26.81 26.17 2.95
C VAL A 141 -28.32 25.96 3.09
N ASP A 142 -29.06 25.97 1.99
CA ASP A 142 -30.50 25.73 2.00
C ASP A 142 -30.85 24.29 2.41
N LEU A 143 -30.07 23.30 1.96
CA LEU A 143 -30.21 21.90 2.37
C LEU A 143 -29.93 21.72 3.88
N SER A 144 -28.85 22.30 4.40
CA SER A 144 -28.54 22.26 5.84
C SER A 144 -29.61 22.97 6.67
N THR A 145 -30.12 24.12 6.18
CA THR A 145 -31.19 24.86 6.86
C THR A 145 -32.48 24.03 6.92
N LEU A 146 -32.82 23.34 5.83
CA LEU A 146 -33.95 22.41 5.81
C LEU A 146 -33.74 21.30 6.83
N ALA A 147 -32.56 20.67 6.86
CA ALA A 147 -32.21 19.61 7.79
C ALA A 147 -32.32 20.03 9.27
N CYS A 148 -31.97 21.28 9.61
CA CYS A 148 -32.14 21.79 10.98
C CYS A 148 -33.61 22.05 11.35
N SER A 149 -34.48 22.25 10.37
CA SER A 149 -35.90 22.57 10.58
C SER A 149 -36.83 21.35 10.50
N CYS A 150 -36.32 20.17 10.17
CA CYS A 150 -37.12 18.99 9.83
C CYS A 150 -37.30 17.97 10.97
N GLU A 151 -36.95 18.28 12.23
CA GLU A 151 -37.15 17.37 13.37
C GLU A 151 -38.60 16.86 13.52
N PRO A 152 -39.64 17.71 13.36
CA PRO A 152 -41.04 17.23 13.38
C PRO A 152 -41.36 16.30 12.20
N MET A 153 -40.77 16.59 11.03
CA MET A 153 -40.98 15.83 9.79
C MET A 153 -40.36 14.43 9.88
N ILE A 154 -39.16 14.33 10.46
CA ILE A 154 -38.49 13.04 10.70
C ILE A 154 -39.27 12.21 11.72
N SER A 155 -39.77 12.86 12.79
CA SER A 155 -40.61 12.18 13.79
C SER A 155 -41.88 11.59 13.16
N GLU A 156 -42.58 12.35 12.31
CA GLU A 156 -43.76 11.87 11.58
C GLU A 156 -43.43 10.70 10.63
N LEU A 157 -42.27 10.75 9.96
CA LEU A 157 -41.81 9.67 9.08
C LEU A 157 -41.55 8.37 9.85
N MET A 158 -40.92 8.48 11.02
CA MET A 158 -40.64 7.36 11.93
C MET A 158 -41.93 6.78 12.52
N GLU A 159 -42.90 7.63 12.90
CA GLU A 159 -44.21 7.20 13.42
C GLU A 159 -45.08 6.54 12.36
N SER A 160 -45.11 7.10 11.15
CA SER A 160 -45.92 6.60 10.03
C SER A 160 -45.35 5.33 9.39
N LYS A 161 -44.08 4.99 9.67
CA LYS A 161 -43.33 3.87 9.07
C LYS A 161 -43.33 3.90 7.54
N LYS A 162 -43.51 5.08 6.94
CA LYS A 162 -43.43 5.24 5.48
C LYS A 162 -41.98 5.30 5.06
N GLU A 163 -41.65 4.62 3.96
CA GLU A 163 -40.29 4.62 3.41
C GLU A 163 -40.02 5.89 2.58
N MET A 164 -38.83 6.45 2.75
CA MET A 164 -38.33 7.58 1.97
C MET A 164 -37.02 7.17 1.30
N SER A 165 -36.86 7.53 0.03
CA SER A 165 -35.62 7.34 -0.72
C SER A 165 -34.87 8.66 -0.71
N LEU A 166 -33.98 8.85 0.27
CA LEU A 166 -33.33 10.15 0.49
C LEU A 166 -32.62 10.65 -0.78
N TYR A 167 -31.92 9.76 -1.48
CA TYR A 167 -31.23 10.10 -2.73
C TYR A 167 -32.21 10.55 -3.82
N GLU A 168 -33.19 9.70 -4.16
CA GLU A 168 -34.13 9.96 -5.26
C GLU A 168 -34.97 11.22 -4.97
N ASP A 169 -35.40 11.39 -3.72
CA ASP A 169 -36.27 12.50 -3.32
C ASP A 169 -35.51 13.84 -3.32
N LEU A 170 -34.22 13.84 -2.97
CA LEU A 170 -33.34 15.02 -3.09
C LEU A 170 -33.08 15.39 -4.56
N VAL A 171 -32.70 14.42 -5.39
CA VAL A 171 -32.47 14.68 -6.83
C VAL A 171 -33.75 15.20 -7.49
N ALA A 172 -34.89 14.56 -7.22
CA ALA A 172 -36.18 15.00 -7.73
C ALA A 172 -36.55 16.41 -7.28
N ALA A 173 -36.08 16.87 -6.11
CA ALA A 173 -36.35 18.21 -5.62
C ALA A 173 -35.61 19.28 -6.44
N TRP A 174 -34.37 18.99 -6.87
CA TRP A 174 -33.60 19.90 -7.73
C TRP A 174 -33.99 19.84 -9.21
N VAL A 175 -34.69 18.80 -9.65
CA VAL A 175 -35.12 18.61 -11.05
C VAL A 175 -36.59 19.00 -11.23
N PRO A 176 -36.91 20.17 -11.83
CA PRO A 176 -38.30 20.66 -11.91
C PRO A 176 -39.27 19.69 -12.58
N ALA A 177 -38.81 18.92 -13.57
CA ALA A 177 -39.62 17.91 -14.25
C ALA A 177 -40.15 16.79 -13.33
N LYS A 178 -39.63 16.67 -12.10
CA LYS A 178 -40.02 15.67 -11.10
C LYS A 178 -40.86 16.20 -9.95
N HIS A 179 -41.13 17.51 -9.90
CA HIS A 179 -41.86 18.10 -8.77
C HIS A 179 -43.26 17.52 -8.58
N ASP A 180 -43.99 17.22 -9.66
CA ASP A 180 -45.33 16.64 -9.56
C ASP A 180 -45.31 15.24 -8.97
N TRP A 181 -44.30 14.43 -9.33
CA TRP A 181 -44.08 13.12 -8.72
C TRP A 181 -43.64 13.24 -7.26
N LEU A 182 -42.71 14.16 -6.98
CA LEU A 182 -42.15 14.35 -5.64
C LEU A 182 -43.22 14.82 -4.66
N ARG A 183 -44.10 15.76 -5.04
CA ARG A 183 -45.17 16.28 -4.17
C ARG A 183 -46.14 15.21 -3.67
N LEU A 184 -46.22 14.05 -4.33
CA LEU A 184 -47.01 12.90 -3.88
C LEU A 184 -46.32 12.09 -2.76
N ARG A 185 -45.03 12.31 -2.54
CA ARG A 185 -44.23 11.62 -1.53
C ARG A 185 -44.26 12.34 -0.19
N VAL A 186 -43.84 11.61 0.85
CA VAL A 186 -43.68 12.15 2.20
C VAL A 186 -42.59 13.23 2.15
N LEU A 187 -42.87 14.42 2.70
CA LEU A 187 -41.98 15.59 2.72
C LEU A 187 -41.67 16.21 1.33
N GLY A 188 -42.34 15.74 0.27
CA GLY A 188 -42.00 16.12 -1.09
C GLY A 188 -42.32 17.57 -1.46
N SER A 189 -43.36 18.14 -0.86
CA SER A 189 -43.73 19.55 -1.10
C SER A 189 -42.69 20.49 -0.50
N GLU A 190 -42.27 20.22 0.73
CA GLU A 190 -41.25 20.99 1.44
C GLU A 190 -39.88 20.90 0.74
N LEU A 191 -39.52 19.71 0.25
CA LEU A 191 -38.30 19.49 -0.53
C LEU A 191 -38.34 20.30 -1.84
N ALA A 192 -39.42 20.20 -2.62
CA ALA A 192 -39.56 20.93 -3.88
C ALA A 192 -39.53 22.46 -3.67
N ASP A 193 -40.21 22.97 -2.64
CA ASP A 193 -40.29 24.41 -2.36
C ASP A 193 -38.96 25.00 -1.90
N LYS A 194 -38.18 24.25 -1.10
CA LYS A 194 -36.88 24.71 -0.58
C LYS A 194 -35.73 24.48 -1.53
N LEU A 195 -35.67 23.34 -2.20
CA LEU A 195 -34.52 22.95 -3.02
C LEU A 195 -34.73 23.25 -4.50
N GLY A 196 -35.98 23.28 -5.00
CA GLY A 196 -36.30 23.50 -6.41
C GLY A 196 -35.99 24.89 -6.96
N LYS A 197 -35.54 25.82 -6.10
CA LYS A 197 -34.99 27.13 -6.51
C LYS A 197 -33.55 27.06 -7.02
N HIS A 198 -32.85 25.95 -6.79
CA HIS A 198 -31.47 25.73 -7.21
C HIS A 198 -31.40 24.90 -8.49
N LYS A 199 -30.34 25.12 -9.27
CA LYS A 199 -30.06 24.32 -10.47
C LYS A 199 -29.24 23.09 -10.10
N VAL A 200 -29.42 22.02 -10.86
CA VAL A 200 -28.59 20.82 -10.82
C VAL A 200 -27.84 20.64 -12.14
N PHE A 201 -26.56 20.30 -12.03
CA PHE A 201 -25.68 20.03 -13.17
C PHE A 201 -25.25 18.57 -13.19
N SER A 202 -24.78 18.10 -14.33
CA SER A 202 -24.20 16.79 -14.56
C SER A 202 -22.72 16.97 -14.86
N TYR A 203 -21.83 16.41 -14.04
CA TYR A 203 -20.40 16.30 -14.32
C TYR A 203 -20.16 14.93 -14.97
N CYS A 204 -19.83 14.92 -16.26
CA CYS A 204 -19.56 13.70 -17.00
C CYS A 204 -18.09 13.29 -16.85
N ALA A 205 -17.83 12.20 -16.12
CA ALA A 205 -16.50 11.63 -15.91
C ALA A 205 -16.25 10.51 -16.92
N TYR A 206 -15.53 10.81 -18.01
CA TYR A 206 -15.30 9.83 -19.09
C TYR A 206 -14.34 8.70 -18.70
N ASP A 207 -13.49 8.94 -17.71
CA ASP A 207 -12.52 8.00 -17.15
C ASP A 207 -13.11 7.14 -16.02
N LEU A 208 -14.34 7.41 -15.59
CA LEU A 208 -14.98 6.70 -14.50
C LEU A 208 -15.34 5.27 -14.88
N PHE A 209 -14.85 4.31 -14.09
CA PHE A 209 -15.31 2.93 -14.16
C PHE A 209 -16.45 2.72 -13.15
N PHE A 210 -17.60 2.26 -13.63
CA PHE A 210 -18.81 2.04 -12.83
C PHE A 210 -18.99 0.55 -12.55
N LEU A 211 -18.90 0.15 -11.28
CA LEU A 211 -19.15 -1.21 -10.82
C LEU A 211 -20.29 -1.21 -9.81
N HIS A 212 -21.30 -2.04 -10.02
CA HIS A 212 -22.53 -2.05 -9.21
C HIS A 212 -22.65 -3.37 -8.45
N PHE A 213 -22.71 -3.29 -7.13
CA PHE A 213 -22.83 -4.42 -6.21
C PHE A 213 -24.28 -4.61 -5.76
N GLY A 214 -25.18 -4.73 -6.75
CA GLY A 214 -26.62 -4.88 -6.55
C GLY A 214 -27.03 -6.28 -6.09
N THR A 215 -26.42 -7.29 -6.68
CA THR A 215 -26.78 -8.71 -6.60
C THR A 215 -25.58 -9.58 -6.26
N SER A 216 -25.83 -10.79 -5.75
CA SER A 216 -24.76 -11.75 -5.47
C SER A 216 -23.95 -12.13 -6.71
N SER A 217 -24.58 -12.18 -7.90
CA SER A 217 -23.87 -12.42 -9.17
C SER A 217 -22.90 -11.28 -9.48
N GLU A 218 -23.37 -10.04 -9.47
CA GLU A 218 -22.51 -8.88 -9.78
C GLU A 218 -21.32 -8.80 -8.82
N VAL A 219 -21.52 -9.09 -7.53
CA VAL A 219 -20.43 -9.17 -6.54
C VAL A 219 -19.36 -10.15 -6.99
N LEU A 220 -19.76 -11.31 -7.51
CA LEU A 220 -18.85 -12.36 -7.93
C LEU A 220 -18.18 -12.05 -9.28
N ASP A 221 -18.95 -11.53 -10.23
CA ASP A 221 -18.49 -11.16 -11.57
C ASP A 221 -17.40 -10.07 -11.45
N HIS A 222 -17.63 -9.03 -10.65
CA HIS A 222 -16.66 -7.96 -10.41
C HIS A 222 -15.40 -8.41 -9.64
N MET A 223 -15.49 -9.51 -8.89
CA MET A 223 -14.32 -10.07 -8.20
C MET A 223 -13.51 -11.04 -9.09
N THR A 224 -14.10 -11.58 -10.16
CA THR A 224 -13.50 -12.64 -10.99
C THR A 224 -13.00 -12.14 -12.36
N GLU A 225 -13.55 -11.04 -12.89
CA GLU A 225 -13.16 -10.43 -14.17
C GLU A 225 -11.72 -9.86 -14.22
N THR A 226 -11.26 -9.61 -15.46
CA THR A 226 -9.92 -9.24 -15.96
C THR A 226 -9.21 -8.02 -15.35
N CYS A 227 -9.73 -7.40 -14.29
CA CYS A 227 -8.94 -6.54 -13.39
C CYS A 227 -7.92 -7.34 -12.54
N SER A 228 -7.73 -8.61 -12.88
CA SER A 228 -7.07 -9.68 -12.13
C SER A 228 -5.54 -9.68 -12.15
N GLU A 229 -4.87 -8.72 -12.79
CA GLU A 229 -3.40 -8.73 -12.85
C GLU A 229 -2.72 -8.45 -11.48
N LEU A 230 -3.47 -7.93 -10.50
CA LEU A 230 -2.94 -7.51 -9.19
C LEU A 230 -3.41 -8.37 -7.99
N VAL A 231 -4.38 -9.27 -8.16
CA VAL A 231 -4.92 -10.00 -7.00
C VAL A 231 -4.13 -11.28 -6.77
N GLY A 232 -3.20 -11.23 -5.82
CA GLY A 232 -2.68 -12.43 -5.18
C GLY A 232 -3.82 -13.20 -4.51
N ARG A 233 -4.54 -14.02 -5.27
CA ARG A 233 -5.69 -14.83 -4.81
C ARG A 233 -5.23 -15.78 -3.69
N ARG A 234 -5.27 -15.33 -2.43
CA ARG A 234 -5.30 -16.04 -1.12
C ARG A 234 -4.95 -15.06 0.02
N HIS A 235 -5.84 -14.12 0.34
CA HIS A 235 -5.64 -13.24 1.50
C HIS A 235 -6.10 -13.96 2.78
N LEU A 236 -5.15 -14.20 3.70
CA LEU A 236 -5.37 -14.78 5.04
C LEU A 236 -6.05 -16.17 5.03
N CYS A 237 -5.42 -17.14 4.38
CA CYS A 237 -5.70 -18.57 4.60
C CYS A 237 -4.67 -19.15 5.57
N SER A 238 -5.09 -20.02 6.49
CA SER A 238 -4.18 -20.76 7.36
C SER A 238 -3.21 -21.64 6.55
N ILE A 239 -1.92 -21.30 6.54
CA ILE A 239 -0.82 -22.16 6.07
C ILE A 239 -0.64 -23.24 7.15
N PRO A 240 -0.69 -24.56 6.84
CA PRO A 240 -0.24 -25.22 5.61
C PRO A 240 -1.34 -25.99 4.83
N ALA A 241 -2.63 -25.68 5.02
CA ALA A 241 -3.71 -26.52 4.48
C ALA A 241 -3.89 -26.44 2.94
N THR A 242 -3.37 -25.42 2.27
CA THR A 242 -3.59 -25.20 0.82
C THR A 242 -2.91 -26.25 -0.07
N THR A 243 -1.91 -26.99 0.41
CA THR A 243 -1.29 -28.09 -0.35
C THR A 243 -2.05 -29.40 -0.25
N ALA A 244 -2.99 -29.52 0.70
CA ALA A 244 -3.73 -30.75 1.00
C ALA A 244 -5.24 -30.63 0.70
N SER A 245 -5.65 -29.56 0.00
CA SER A 245 -7.04 -29.25 -0.33
C SER A 245 -7.16 -28.94 -1.82
N ASP A 246 -8.31 -29.24 -2.42
CA ASP A 246 -8.58 -29.07 -3.84
C ASP A 246 -9.29 -27.72 -4.07
N ILE A 247 -8.50 -26.66 -4.15
CA ILE A 247 -9.01 -25.28 -4.25
C ILE A 247 -8.68 -24.75 -5.64
N ALA A 248 -9.72 -24.44 -6.42
CA ALA A 248 -9.57 -23.84 -7.74
C ALA A 248 -8.75 -22.53 -7.67
N SER A 249 -7.94 -22.28 -8.70
CA SER A 249 -7.05 -21.11 -8.74
C SER A 249 -7.79 -19.77 -8.82
N SER A 250 -9.04 -19.77 -9.29
CA SER A 250 -9.90 -18.59 -9.33
C SER A 250 -10.79 -18.40 -8.10
N ALA A 251 -10.77 -19.35 -7.15
CA ALA A 251 -11.49 -19.18 -5.90
C ALA A 251 -10.85 -18.07 -5.04
N ILE A 252 -11.71 -17.27 -4.41
CA ILE A 252 -11.34 -16.13 -3.58
C ILE A 252 -11.64 -16.52 -2.13
N ILE A 253 -10.58 -16.57 -1.32
CA ILE A 253 -10.69 -16.94 0.09
C ILE A 253 -10.15 -15.78 0.92
N LEU A 254 -11.01 -15.24 1.77
CA LEU A 254 -10.78 -14.03 2.55
C LEU A 254 -11.08 -14.30 4.03
N SER A 255 -10.13 -14.00 4.91
CA SER A 255 -10.27 -14.15 6.37
C SER A 255 -10.89 -15.49 6.75
N SER A 256 -10.45 -16.58 6.13
CA SER A 256 -11.08 -17.89 6.27
C SER A 256 -10.07 -18.99 6.58
N LYS A 257 -10.46 -19.87 7.51
CA LYS A 257 -9.69 -21.05 7.87
C LYS A 257 -10.17 -22.22 7.04
N ILE A 258 -9.26 -22.81 6.27
CA ILE A 258 -9.54 -23.98 5.44
C ILE A 258 -8.75 -25.15 6.01
N GLU A 259 -9.43 -26.22 6.41
CA GLU A 259 -8.76 -27.45 6.86
C GLU A 259 -8.34 -28.33 5.66
N PRO A 260 -7.41 -29.28 5.85
CA PRO A 260 -7.07 -30.26 4.83
C PRO A 260 -8.29 -31.06 4.34
N GLY A 261 -8.34 -31.35 3.03
CA GLY A 261 -9.40 -32.15 2.40
C GLY A 261 -10.64 -31.36 1.95
N VAL A 262 -10.66 -30.03 2.10
CA VAL A 262 -11.71 -29.16 1.55
C VAL A 262 -11.60 -29.09 0.02
N SER A 263 -12.75 -29.01 -0.67
CA SER A 263 -12.82 -28.78 -2.12
C SER A 263 -13.66 -27.54 -2.43
N ILE A 264 -13.13 -26.64 -3.26
CA ILE A 264 -13.76 -25.36 -3.65
C ILE A 264 -13.66 -25.20 -5.17
N GLY A 265 -14.82 -25.07 -5.82
CA GLY A 265 -14.94 -24.86 -7.27
C GLY A 265 -14.47 -23.48 -7.75
N GLU A 266 -14.47 -23.31 -9.06
CA GLU A 266 -14.01 -22.10 -9.75
C GLU A 266 -14.89 -20.89 -9.41
N ASP A 267 -14.28 -19.71 -9.36
CA ASP A 267 -14.97 -18.42 -9.25
C ASP A 267 -15.89 -18.34 -8.03
N SER A 268 -15.50 -18.97 -6.92
CA SER A 268 -16.27 -18.98 -5.67
C SER A 268 -15.66 -18.04 -4.62
N LEU A 269 -16.51 -17.39 -3.82
CA LEU A 269 -16.10 -16.48 -2.75
C LEU A 269 -16.34 -17.11 -1.38
N ILE A 270 -15.27 -17.30 -0.60
CA ILE A 270 -15.32 -17.74 0.79
C ILE A 270 -14.85 -16.60 1.69
N TYR A 271 -15.72 -16.11 2.55
CA TYR A 271 -15.43 -14.99 3.43
C TYR A 271 -15.77 -15.30 4.89
N ASN A 272 -14.86 -14.94 5.79
CA ASN A 272 -15.04 -15.03 7.25
C ASN A 272 -15.54 -16.41 7.72
N SER A 273 -15.02 -17.50 7.14
CA SER A 273 -15.52 -18.86 7.35
C SER A 273 -14.44 -19.80 7.90
N SER A 274 -14.83 -20.77 8.72
CA SER A 274 -14.02 -21.92 9.13
C SER A 274 -14.59 -23.20 8.51
N ILE A 275 -13.89 -23.76 7.53
CA ILE A 275 -14.38 -24.87 6.73
C ILE A 275 -13.53 -26.12 6.98
N SER A 276 -14.17 -27.20 7.44
CA SER A 276 -13.55 -28.51 7.62
C SER A 276 -13.61 -29.36 6.35
N GLY A 277 -12.75 -30.38 6.25
CA GLY A 277 -12.69 -31.31 5.10
C GLY A 277 -13.98 -32.10 4.82
N ALA A 278 -15.00 -31.97 5.65
CA ALA A 278 -16.35 -32.49 5.44
C ALA A 278 -17.19 -31.68 4.42
N ILE A 279 -16.73 -30.49 4.04
CA ILE A 279 -17.46 -29.54 3.20
C ILE A 279 -16.87 -29.49 1.79
N ARG A 280 -17.77 -29.53 0.80
CA ARG A 280 -17.45 -29.30 -0.61
C ARG A 280 -18.28 -28.14 -1.14
N ILE A 281 -17.65 -27.25 -1.89
CA ILE A 281 -18.28 -26.02 -2.38
C ILE A 281 -18.17 -26.04 -3.90
N GLY A 282 -19.31 -25.97 -4.58
CA GLY A 282 -19.39 -25.88 -6.03
C GLY A 282 -18.80 -24.59 -6.59
N SER A 283 -18.80 -24.49 -7.92
CA SER A 283 -18.31 -23.33 -8.66
C SER A 283 -19.33 -22.19 -8.63
N GLN A 284 -18.87 -20.95 -8.73
CA GLN A 284 -19.70 -19.74 -8.71
C GLN A 284 -20.58 -19.62 -7.46
N SER A 285 -20.03 -19.98 -6.30
CA SER A 285 -20.77 -20.04 -5.05
C SER A 285 -20.20 -19.08 -4.00
N ILE A 286 -21.08 -18.55 -3.15
CA ILE A 286 -20.71 -17.57 -2.11
C ILE A 286 -20.95 -18.18 -0.73
N VAL A 287 -19.92 -18.23 0.11
CA VAL A 287 -20.01 -18.71 1.50
C VAL A 287 -19.52 -17.64 2.46
N VAL A 288 -20.38 -17.23 3.40
CA VAL A 288 -20.07 -16.16 4.35
C VAL A 288 -20.36 -16.60 5.78
N GLY A 289 -19.38 -16.43 6.67
CA GLY A 289 -19.58 -16.62 8.11
C GLY A 289 -19.69 -18.08 8.57
N LEU A 290 -19.52 -19.06 7.68
CA LEU A 290 -19.81 -20.45 7.97
C LEU A 290 -18.74 -21.07 8.86
N ASN A 291 -19.10 -21.55 10.04
CA ASN A 291 -18.15 -22.12 11.00
C ASN A 291 -18.42 -23.60 11.31
N VAL A 292 -17.75 -24.50 10.60
CA VAL A 292 -17.88 -25.95 10.76
C VAL A 292 -16.54 -26.57 11.18
N GLN A 293 -16.32 -26.64 12.49
CA GLN A 293 -15.16 -27.32 13.08
C GLN A 293 -15.56 -28.74 13.52
N MET A 294 -14.86 -29.75 13.02
CA MET A 294 -15.01 -31.12 13.50
C MET A 294 -14.10 -31.29 14.72
N SER A 295 -14.68 -31.37 15.92
CA SER A 295 -13.87 -31.55 17.13
C SER A 295 -13.16 -32.92 17.09
N GLY A 296 -11.89 -32.95 17.49
CA GLY A 296 -10.98 -34.08 17.35
C GLY A 296 -11.29 -35.34 18.18
N ASN A 297 -12.51 -35.49 18.73
CA ASN A 297 -12.88 -36.71 19.43
C ASN A 297 -13.47 -37.73 18.47
N ARG A 298 -12.58 -38.57 17.94
CA ARG A 298 -12.90 -39.81 17.22
C ARG A 298 -13.63 -40.79 18.13
N THR A 299 -14.93 -40.63 18.30
CA THR A 299 -15.85 -41.69 18.73
C THR A 299 -17.27 -41.34 18.29
N SER A 300 -17.71 -42.00 17.21
CA SER A 300 -19.12 -42.24 16.88
C SER A 300 -20.06 -41.02 16.73
N GLN A 301 -19.69 -40.04 15.91
CA GLN A 301 -20.68 -39.24 15.17
C GLN A 301 -20.53 -39.59 13.68
N GLU A 302 -21.64 -39.91 13.02
CA GLU A 302 -21.70 -40.17 11.58
C GLU A 302 -20.86 -39.13 10.82
N GLN A 303 -20.08 -39.55 9.82
CA GLN A 303 -19.33 -38.65 8.94
C GLN A 303 -20.30 -37.69 8.24
N PHE A 304 -20.58 -36.55 8.87
CA PHE A 304 -21.39 -35.50 8.29
C PHE A 304 -20.63 -34.95 7.08
N THR A 305 -21.26 -34.99 5.91
CA THR A 305 -20.73 -34.41 4.67
C THR A 305 -21.75 -33.47 4.07
N PHE A 306 -21.29 -32.26 3.73
CA PHE A 306 -22.12 -31.21 3.15
C PHE A 306 -21.54 -30.76 1.82
N MET A 307 -22.40 -30.64 0.82
CA MET A 307 -22.04 -30.14 -0.52
C MET A 307 -22.93 -28.96 -0.82
N LEU A 308 -22.32 -27.79 -1.06
CA LEU A 308 -23.01 -26.66 -1.67
C LEU A 308 -22.93 -26.84 -3.20
N PRO A 309 -24.05 -26.86 -3.94
CA PRO A 309 -24.00 -26.96 -5.39
C PRO A 309 -23.37 -25.72 -6.03
N ASP A 310 -23.13 -25.80 -7.34
CA ASP A 310 -22.71 -24.66 -8.14
C ASP A 310 -23.80 -23.57 -8.13
N ARG A 311 -23.39 -22.30 -8.23
CA ARG A 311 -24.30 -21.14 -8.29
C ARG A 311 -25.23 -21.01 -7.08
N HIS A 312 -24.72 -21.29 -5.89
CA HIS A 312 -25.47 -21.18 -4.63
C HIS A 312 -24.76 -20.31 -3.61
N CYS A 313 -25.54 -19.67 -2.75
CA CYS A 313 -25.05 -18.85 -1.66
C CYS A 313 -25.42 -19.48 -0.32
N LEU A 314 -24.51 -19.42 0.66
CA LEU A 314 -24.68 -19.96 2.01
C LEU A 314 -24.10 -19.01 3.07
N TRP A 315 -24.89 -18.65 4.08
CA TRP A 315 -24.58 -17.56 4.99
C TRP A 315 -24.99 -17.93 6.41
N GLU A 316 -24.10 -17.79 7.39
CA GLU A 316 -24.47 -17.88 8.81
C GLU A 316 -24.80 -16.49 9.34
N VAL A 317 -25.99 -16.32 9.94
CA VAL A 317 -26.45 -15.02 10.47
C VAL A 317 -26.80 -15.15 11.97
N PRO A 318 -26.17 -14.36 12.86
CA PRO A 318 -26.53 -14.31 14.27
C PRO A 318 -27.82 -13.50 14.50
N LEU A 319 -28.64 -13.95 15.44
CA LEU A 319 -29.91 -13.31 15.81
C LEU A 319 -29.79 -12.61 17.17
N VAL A 320 -30.49 -11.47 17.33
CA VAL A 320 -30.55 -10.70 18.58
C VAL A 320 -31.19 -11.52 19.72
N VAL A 321 -32.20 -12.33 19.37
CA VAL A 321 -32.95 -13.13 20.35
C VAL A 321 -32.19 -14.42 20.67
N ASN A 322 -32.02 -14.71 21.97
CA ASN A 322 -31.43 -15.95 22.51
C ASN A 322 -30.01 -16.31 22.02
N LYS A 323 -29.29 -15.38 21.37
CA LYS A 323 -27.98 -15.65 20.71
C LYS A 323 -28.04 -16.83 19.74
N GLU A 324 -29.21 -17.08 19.18
CA GLU A 324 -29.42 -18.11 18.17
C GLU A 324 -28.79 -17.67 16.84
N ARG A 325 -28.70 -18.62 15.91
CA ARG A 325 -28.14 -18.40 14.58
C ARG A 325 -28.97 -19.14 13.56
N VAL A 326 -28.93 -18.64 12.34
CA VAL A 326 -29.66 -19.23 11.22
C VAL A 326 -28.77 -19.28 9.99
N ILE A 327 -28.93 -20.36 9.22
CA ILE A 327 -28.23 -20.54 7.96
C ILE A 327 -29.18 -20.17 6.82
N VAL A 328 -28.81 -19.13 6.08
CA VAL A 328 -29.49 -18.69 4.88
C VAL A 328 -28.87 -19.40 3.69
N TYR A 329 -29.72 -19.87 2.78
CA TYR A 329 -29.32 -20.51 1.53
C TYR A 329 -30.24 -20.07 0.39
N CYS A 330 -29.66 -19.78 -0.77
CA CYS A 330 -30.37 -19.39 -2.00
C CYS A 330 -29.49 -19.66 -3.23
N GLY A 331 -30.05 -19.50 -4.42
CA GLY A 331 -29.30 -19.48 -5.66
C GLY A 331 -28.63 -18.13 -5.91
N LEU A 332 -27.52 -18.13 -6.64
CA LEU A 332 -26.72 -16.94 -6.96
C LEU A 332 -27.54 -15.84 -7.66
N HIS A 333 -28.48 -16.24 -8.52
CA HIS A 333 -29.31 -15.35 -9.33
C HIS A 333 -30.74 -15.17 -8.79
N ASP A 334 -31.04 -15.67 -7.59
CA ASP A 334 -32.37 -15.48 -7.01
C ASP A 334 -32.57 -14.02 -6.60
N ASN A 335 -33.62 -13.38 -7.14
CA ASN A 335 -34.03 -12.04 -6.72
C ASN A 335 -35.10 -12.14 -5.62
N PRO A 336 -34.82 -11.67 -4.38
CA PRO A 336 -35.73 -11.83 -3.26
C PRO A 336 -37.12 -11.22 -3.44
N LYS A 337 -37.23 -10.16 -4.27
CA LYS A 337 -38.43 -9.34 -4.40
C LYS A 337 -39.30 -9.71 -5.62
N ILE A 338 -38.86 -10.62 -6.48
CA ILE A 338 -39.70 -11.08 -7.60
C ILE A 338 -40.83 -11.94 -7.05
N LEU A 339 -42.07 -11.58 -7.42
CA LEU A 339 -43.27 -12.30 -7.02
C LEU A 339 -43.35 -13.68 -7.68
N LEU A 340 -43.97 -14.63 -6.98
CA LEU A 340 -44.31 -15.96 -7.48
C LEU A 340 -45.09 -15.91 -8.79
N SER A 341 -45.95 -14.89 -8.97
CA SER A 341 -46.74 -14.67 -10.18
C SER A 341 -45.93 -14.15 -11.37
N LYS A 342 -44.70 -13.69 -11.14
CA LYS A 342 -43.76 -13.16 -12.14
C LYS A 342 -42.51 -14.05 -12.26
N ASP A 343 -42.69 -15.36 -12.16
CA ASP A 343 -41.63 -16.36 -12.32
C ASP A 343 -40.44 -16.23 -11.34
N GLY A 344 -40.73 -15.87 -10.08
CA GLY A 344 -39.72 -15.86 -9.02
C GLY A 344 -39.04 -17.22 -8.82
N THR A 345 -37.77 -17.18 -8.41
CA THR A 345 -36.93 -18.38 -8.20
C THR A 345 -36.45 -18.50 -6.75
N PHE A 346 -36.13 -19.74 -6.37
CA PHE A 346 -35.46 -20.08 -5.13
C PHE A 346 -34.54 -21.30 -5.31
N CYS A 347 -33.32 -21.24 -4.78
CA CYS A 347 -32.24 -22.19 -5.03
C CYS A 347 -31.99 -22.40 -6.54
N GLY A 348 -32.08 -21.32 -7.32
CA GLY A 348 -31.89 -21.35 -8.78
C GLY A 348 -32.97 -22.11 -9.56
N LYS A 349 -34.11 -22.42 -8.93
CA LYS A 349 -35.24 -23.13 -9.54
C LYS A 349 -36.51 -22.29 -9.41
N PRO A 350 -37.46 -22.38 -10.37
CA PRO A 350 -38.77 -21.76 -10.21
C PRO A 350 -39.48 -22.31 -8.96
N TRP A 351 -40.19 -21.44 -8.24
CA TRP A 351 -40.90 -21.82 -7.02
C TRP A 351 -41.80 -23.05 -7.17
N ARG A 352 -42.53 -23.17 -8.29
CA ARG A 352 -43.40 -24.33 -8.55
C ARG A 352 -42.63 -25.66 -8.44
N LYS A 353 -41.44 -25.71 -9.02
CA LYS A 353 -40.58 -26.91 -8.97
C LYS A 353 -40.11 -27.22 -7.55
N ILE A 354 -39.77 -26.20 -6.76
CA ILE A 354 -39.38 -26.39 -5.36
C ILE A 354 -40.55 -26.95 -4.54
N LEU A 355 -41.76 -26.40 -4.70
CA LEU A 355 -42.94 -26.86 -4.00
C LEU A 355 -43.29 -28.31 -4.37
N ASP A 356 -43.20 -28.65 -5.66
CA ASP A 356 -43.44 -30.00 -6.17
C ASP A 356 -42.39 -31.01 -5.64
N ASP A 357 -41.10 -30.66 -5.70
CA ASP A 357 -39.99 -31.54 -5.31
C ASP A 357 -39.95 -31.78 -3.77
N SER A 358 -40.36 -30.79 -2.98
CA SER A 358 -40.29 -30.82 -1.51
C SER A 358 -41.60 -31.22 -0.83
N GLY A 359 -42.75 -31.11 -1.53
CA GLY A 359 -44.08 -31.30 -0.95
C GLY A 359 -44.56 -30.14 -0.07
N ILE A 360 -43.82 -29.01 -0.05
CA ILE A 360 -44.18 -27.81 0.71
C ILE A 360 -45.42 -27.14 0.09
N GLN A 361 -46.36 -26.73 0.94
CA GLN A 361 -47.55 -26.00 0.50
C GLN A 361 -47.33 -24.48 0.62
N GLU A 362 -47.97 -23.67 -0.22
CA GLU A 362 -47.85 -22.21 -0.16
C GLU A 362 -48.23 -21.64 1.22
N THR A 363 -49.25 -22.23 1.87
CA THR A 363 -49.69 -21.86 3.22
C THR A 363 -48.65 -22.14 4.30
N ASP A 364 -47.67 -23.01 4.03
CA ASP A 364 -46.58 -23.26 4.96
C ASP A 364 -45.52 -22.15 4.92
N LEU A 365 -45.51 -21.30 3.87
CA LEU A 365 -44.49 -20.29 3.59
C LEU A 365 -44.96 -18.84 3.80
N TRP A 366 -46.16 -18.50 3.33
CA TRP A 366 -46.64 -17.13 3.31
C TRP A 366 -47.93 -16.96 4.09
N SER A 367 -48.01 -15.82 4.80
CA SER A 367 -49.22 -15.35 5.47
C SER A 367 -49.80 -14.06 4.84
N SER A 368 -49.11 -13.48 3.86
CA SER A 368 -49.48 -12.24 3.16
C SER A 368 -49.69 -12.49 1.66
N ASP A 369 -50.28 -11.50 0.97
CA ASP A 369 -50.52 -11.56 -0.48
C ASP A 369 -49.23 -11.38 -1.32
N GLU A 370 -48.19 -10.77 -0.76
CA GLU A 370 -46.90 -10.59 -1.42
C GLU A 370 -46.05 -11.87 -1.34
N LYS A 371 -46.35 -12.83 -2.20
CA LYS A 371 -45.64 -14.12 -2.27
C LYS A 371 -44.31 -13.99 -3.01
N CYS A 372 -43.22 -13.77 -2.28
CA CYS A 372 -41.85 -13.73 -2.81
C CYS A 372 -40.85 -14.34 -1.81
N LEU A 373 -39.59 -14.49 -2.23
CA LEU A 373 -38.54 -15.03 -1.35
C LEU A 373 -38.27 -14.13 -0.14
N TRP A 374 -38.46 -12.82 -0.26
CA TRP A 374 -38.30 -11.86 0.83
C TRP A 374 -39.23 -12.15 2.02
N SER A 375 -40.48 -12.52 1.75
CA SER A 375 -41.54 -12.76 2.74
C SER A 375 -41.72 -14.23 3.13
N ALA A 376 -41.09 -15.17 2.43
CA ALA A 376 -41.27 -16.62 2.64
C ALA A 376 -40.61 -17.12 3.93
N LYS A 377 -41.35 -17.84 4.79
CA LYS A 377 -40.83 -18.44 6.03
C LYS A 377 -40.06 -19.74 5.77
N LEU A 378 -38.81 -19.58 5.35
CA LEU A 378 -37.96 -20.68 4.88
C LEU A 378 -36.92 -21.14 5.90
N PHE A 379 -36.34 -20.22 6.66
CA PHE A 379 -35.08 -20.47 7.37
C PHE A 379 -35.34 -20.92 8.81
N PRO A 380 -35.11 -22.21 9.13
CA PRO A 380 -35.45 -22.77 10.43
C PRO A 380 -34.39 -22.43 11.47
N VAL A 381 -34.81 -22.10 12.69
CA VAL A 381 -33.93 -21.88 13.83
C VAL A 381 -33.88 -23.15 14.68
N ILE A 382 -32.93 -24.03 14.37
CA ILE A 382 -32.77 -25.37 14.94
C ILE A 382 -31.27 -25.67 15.15
N PRO A 383 -30.88 -26.83 15.74
CA PRO A 383 -29.47 -27.18 15.91
C PRO A 383 -28.67 -27.09 14.60
N TYR A 384 -27.41 -26.66 14.71
CA TYR A 384 -26.59 -26.21 13.58
C TYR A 384 -26.47 -27.22 12.43
N PHE A 385 -26.19 -28.49 12.74
CA PHE A 385 -26.07 -29.54 11.72
C PHE A 385 -27.42 -29.92 11.11
N ASP A 386 -28.52 -29.78 11.85
CA ASP A 386 -29.86 -30.01 11.30
C ASP A 386 -30.28 -28.89 10.34
N MET A 387 -29.85 -27.64 10.56
CA MET A 387 -30.02 -26.56 9.58
C MET A 387 -29.34 -26.89 8.25
N LEU A 388 -28.09 -27.39 8.28
CA LEU A 388 -27.37 -27.82 7.08
C LEU A 388 -28.03 -29.03 6.39
N ARG A 389 -28.58 -29.99 7.16
CA ARG A 389 -29.34 -31.12 6.61
C ARG A 389 -30.62 -30.66 5.91
N LEU A 390 -31.37 -29.73 6.51
CA LEU A 390 -32.56 -29.15 5.90
C LEU A 390 -32.22 -28.31 4.65
N ALA A 391 -31.14 -27.53 4.69
CA ALA A 391 -30.66 -26.79 3.52
C ALA A 391 -30.34 -27.74 2.36
N LYS A 392 -29.62 -28.84 2.65
CA LYS A 392 -29.32 -29.90 1.68
C LYS A 392 -30.59 -30.52 1.09
N TRP A 393 -31.61 -30.77 1.91
CA TRP A 393 -32.91 -31.27 1.46
C TRP A 393 -33.63 -30.28 0.53
N ILE A 394 -33.73 -29.00 0.92
CA ILE A 394 -34.42 -27.98 0.12
C ILE A 394 -33.72 -27.66 -1.20
N MET A 395 -32.38 -27.68 -1.22
CA MET A 395 -31.61 -27.55 -2.46
C MET A 395 -31.76 -28.78 -3.40
N GLY A 396 -32.33 -29.90 -2.90
CA GLY A 396 -32.56 -31.12 -3.66
C GLY A 396 -31.35 -32.06 -3.73
N LEU A 397 -30.44 -31.98 -2.75
CA LEU A 397 -29.19 -32.74 -2.70
C LEU A 397 -29.32 -33.97 -1.77
N GLY A 398 -30.18 -34.94 -2.08
CA GLY A 398 -30.33 -36.15 -1.25
C GLY A 398 -31.13 -37.27 -1.91
N ASN A 399 -31.13 -38.47 -1.30
CA ASN A 399 -32.02 -39.57 -1.73
C ASN A 399 -33.47 -39.26 -1.29
N LEU A 400 -34.13 -38.44 -2.09
CA LEU A 400 -35.39 -37.73 -1.80
C LEU A 400 -36.60 -38.61 -1.46
N LYS A 401 -36.58 -39.93 -1.65
CA LYS A 401 -37.79 -40.75 -1.47
C LYS A 401 -37.96 -41.39 -0.09
N SER A 402 -36.89 -41.67 0.65
CA SER A 402 -36.98 -42.36 1.95
C SER A 402 -37.02 -41.41 3.15
N GLU A 403 -36.44 -40.21 3.05
CA GLU A 403 -36.24 -39.30 4.20
C GLU A 403 -36.98 -37.95 4.06
N ALA A 404 -37.56 -37.63 2.90
CA ALA A 404 -38.22 -36.34 2.68
C ALA A 404 -39.38 -36.08 3.64
N ALA A 405 -40.16 -37.11 4.01
CA ALA A 405 -41.24 -36.98 4.97
C ALA A 405 -40.74 -36.58 6.38
N PHE A 406 -39.55 -37.10 6.77
CA PHE A 406 -38.91 -36.73 8.03
C PHE A 406 -38.46 -35.27 8.02
N TYR A 407 -37.74 -34.85 6.97
CA TYR A 407 -37.25 -33.48 6.85
C TYR A 407 -38.37 -32.45 6.68
N TYR A 408 -39.42 -32.76 5.92
CA TYR A 408 -40.62 -31.92 5.82
C TYR A 408 -41.29 -31.74 7.18
N SER A 409 -41.46 -32.82 7.94
CA SER A 409 -42.05 -32.78 9.30
C SER A 409 -41.20 -31.95 10.26
N LEU A 410 -39.88 -32.13 10.22
CA LEU A 410 -38.93 -31.35 11.03
C LEU A 410 -38.98 -29.85 10.66
N TRP A 411 -38.90 -29.54 9.37
CA TRP A 411 -38.94 -28.18 8.86
C TRP A 411 -40.26 -27.49 9.21
N LYS A 412 -41.40 -28.15 8.99
CA LYS A 412 -42.73 -27.57 9.26
C LYS A 412 -42.98 -27.27 10.73
N LYS A 413 -42.47 -28.11 11.65
CA LYS A 413 -42.61 -27.91 13.10
C LYS A 413 -41.66 -26.88 13.68
N SER A 414 -40.59 -26.54 12.95
CA SER A 414 -39.58 -25.60 13.41
C SER A 414 -40.08 -24.14 13.37
N HIS A 415 -39.53 -23.31 14.27
CA HIS A 415 -39.65 -21.88 14.14
C HIS A 415 -38.84 -21.42 12.92
N ARG A 416 -39.49 -20.75 11.97
CA ARG A 416 -38.91 -20.34 10.68
C ARG A 416 -39.04 -18.84 10.49
N LEU A 417 -38.00 -18.25 9.92
CA LEU A 417 -37.92 -16.83 9.60
C LEU A 417 -37.98 -16.62 8.09
N SER A 418 -38.56 -15.49 7.67
CA SER A 418 -38.36 -14.91 6.34
C SER A 418 -37.12 -14.03 6.27
N LEU A 419 -36.69 -13.63 5.07
CA LEU A 419 -35.59 -12.66 4.93
C LEU A 419 -35.96 -11.29 5.54
N GLU A 420 -37.23 -10.90 5.45
CA GLU A 420 -37.74 -9.68 6.08
C GLU A 420 -37.62 -9.74 7.61
N GLU A 421 -38.08 -10.85 8.23
CA GLU A 421 -38.00 -11.06 9.68
C GLU A 421 -36.55 -11.18 10.14
N LEU A 422 -35.72 -11.88 9.35
CA LEU A 422 -34.28 -12.00 9.55
C LEU A 422 -33.62 -10.62 9.58
N HIS A 423 -33.86 -9.78 8.58
CA HIS A 423 -33.23 -8.46 8.46
C HIS A 423 -33.45 -7.60 9.70
N ARG A 424 -34.65 -7.65 10.30
CA ARG A 424 -34.99 -6.90 11.53
C ARG A 424 -34.35 -7.49 12.79
N SER A 425 -33.89 -8.75 12.72
CA SER A 425 -33.47 -9.53 13.89
C SER A 425 -31.97 -9.84 13.91
N ILE A 426 -31.17 -9.29 12.98
CA ILE A 426 -29.72 -9.51 12.91
C ILE A 426 -29.01 -8.86 14.10
N ASP A 427 -28.16 -9.62 14.79
CA ASP A 427 -27.24 -9.07 15.80
C ASP A 427 -25.95 -8.60 15.13
N PHE A 428 -25.94 -7.34 14.69
CA PHE A 428 -24.77 -6.74 14.03
C PHE A 428 -23.55 -6.64 14.96
N LEU A 429 -23.76 -6.33 16.24
CA LEU A 429 -22.66 -6.21 17.20
C LEU A 429 -21.95 -7.56 17.40
N HIS A 430 -22.74 -8.63 17.57
CA HIS A 430 -22.20 -9.98 17.68
C HIS A 430 -21.57 -10.48 16.38
N MET A 431 -22.12 -10.10 15.22
CA MET A 431 -21.50 -10.41 13.92
C MET A 431 -20.12 -9.77 13.79
N CYS A 432 -19.97 -8.49 14.13
CA CYS A 432 -18.71 -7.77 14.08
C CYS A 432 -17.69 -8.32 15.10
N SER A 433 -18.11 -8.55 16.35
CA SER A 433 -17.20 -9.08 17.38
C SER A 433 -16.69 -10.48 17.04
N LYS A 434 -17.55 -11.36 16.52
CA LYS A 434 -17.15 -12.68 16.02
C LYS A 434 -16.15 -12.61 14.87
N LEU A 435 -16.34 -11.65 13.96
CA LEU A 435 -15.42 -11.45 12.84
C LEU A 435 -14.03 -11.06 13.34
N SER A 436 -13.94 -10.11 14.28
CA SER A 436 -12.66 -9.71 14.88
C SER A 436 -11.98 -10.89 15.60
N ILE A 437 -12.73 -11.66 16.40
CA ILE A 437 -12.19 -12.86 17.08
C ILE A 437 -11.68 -13.89 16.07
N HIS A 438 -12.45 -14.19 15.03
CA HIS A 438 -12.08 -15.17 14.02
C HIS A 438 -10.85 -14.72 13.21
N GLN A 439 -10.72 -13.42 12.92
CA GLN A 439 -9.53 -12.86 12.32
C GLN A 439 -8.30 -13.00 13.24
N ALA A 440 -8.42 -12.66 14.53
CA ALA A 440 -7.35 -12.83 15.51
C ALA A 440 -6.90 -14.30 15.64
N ASP A 441 -7.83 -15.25 15.57
CA ASP A 441 -7.53 -16.69 15.58
C ASP A 441 -6.73 -17.13 14.33
N ILE A 442 -7.11 -16.63 13.15
CA ILE A 442 -6.38 -16.89 11.90
C ILE A 442 -4.97 -16.31 11.99
N VAL A 443 -4.85 -15.05 12.42
CA VAL A 443 -3.59 -14.35 12.57
C VAL A 443 -2.68 -15.07 13.56
N THR A 444 -3.21 -15.51 14.70
CA THR A 444 -2.52 -16.36 15.68
C THR A 444 -1.93 -17.62 15.03
N GLY A 445 -2.72 -18.31 14.19
CA GLY A 445 -2.26 -19.49 13.45
C GLY A 445 -1.14 -19.19 12.45
N ILE A 446 -1.21 -18.04 11.77
CA ILE A 446 -0.19 -17.58 10.82
C ILE A 446 1.12 -17.26 11.54
N VAL A 447 1.06 -16.45 12.61
CA VAL A 447 2.25 -16.07 13.40
C VAL A 447 2.94 -17.32 13.96
N LYS A 448 2.17 -18.23 14.56
CA LYS A 448 2.68 -19.50 15.08
C LYS A 448 3.41 -20.30 14.00
N SER A 449 2.80 -20.44 12.82
CA SER A 449 3.40 -21.17 11.70
C SER A 449 4.67 -20.48 11.18
N CYS A 450 4.68 -19.15 11.09
CA CYS A 450 5.87 -18.39 10.66
C CYS A 450 7.05 -18.63 11.62
N ILE A 451 6.79 -18.69 12.92
CA ILE A 451 7.80 -18.97 13.95
C ILE A 451 8.26 -20.43 13.90
N ASP A 452 7.32 -21.39 13.83
CA ASP A 452 7.61 -22.83 13.83
C ASP A 452 8.41 -23.28 12.60
N PHE A 453 8.19 -22.64 11.43
CA PHE A 453 8.88 -22.99 10.18
C PHE A 453 9.99 -22.01 9.79
N GLY A 454 10.24 -20.96 10.57
CA GLY A 454 11.23 -19.91 10.25
C GLY A 454 10.89 -19.07 9.01
N LEU A 455 9.63 -19.04 8.58
CA LEU A 455 9.16 -18.33 7.37
C LEU A 455 8.76 -16.88 7.70
N LEU A 456 9.74 -16.05 8.10
CA LEU A 456 9.53 -14.67 8.58
C LEU A 456 9.39 -13.61 7.46
N GLY A 457 8.65 -13.96 6.40
CA GLY A 457 8.35 -13.09 5.26
C GLY A 457 7.18 -12.12 5.49
N ARG A 458 6.50 -12.26 6.63
CA ARG A 458 5.26 -11.57 7.01
C ARG A 458 5.51 -10.47 8.04
N ASN A 459 4.62 -9.49 8.15
CA ASN A 459 4.73 -8.42 9.14
C ASN A 459 4.21 -8.87 10.52
N LEU A 460 5.03 -9.63 11.24
CA LEU A 460 4.63 -10.18 12.54
C LEU A 460 4.27 -9.11 13.58
N TYR A 461 4.87 -7.91 13.52
CA TYR A 461 4.52 -6.83 14.44
C TYR A 461 3.06 -6.42 14.24
N GLN A 462 2.65 -6.14 13.01
CA GLN A 462 1.27 -5.78 12.67
C GLN A 462 0.29 -6.90 13.03
N LEU A 463 0.62 -8.15 12.67
CA LEU A 463 -0.21 -9.32 13.00
C LEU A 463 -0.40 -9.48 14.52
N CYS A 464 0.64 -9.23 15.32
CA CYS A 464 0.53 -9.29 16.78
C CYS A 464 -0.29 -8.12 17.37
N GLU A 465 -0.16 -6.91 16.82
CA GLU A 465 -1.02 -5.77 17.21
C GLU A 465 -2.50 -6.08 16.92
N GLU A 466 -2.82 -6.71 15.79
CA GLU A 466 -4.19 -7.14 15.44
C GLU A 466 -4.77 -8.14 16.47
N ILE A 467 -3.94 -9.07 16.96
CA ILE A 467 -4.33 -10.00 18.03
C ILE A 467 -4.63 -9.22 19.33
N VAL A 468 -3.74 -8.31 19.75
CA VAL A 468 -3.88 -7.55 21.00
C VAL A 468 -5.07 -6.59 20.97
N HIS A 469 -5.35 -5.96 19.83
CA HIS A 469 -6.49 -5.06 19.69
C HIS A 469 -7.86 -5.74 19.87
N THR A 470 -7.94 -7.06 19.67
CA THR A 470 -9.20 -7.81 19.79
C THR A 470 -9.58 -8.08 21.25
N ASP A 471 -8.61 -8.51 22.05
CA ASP A 471 -8.71 -8.68 23.51
C ASP A 471 -7.32 -8.50 24.10
N GLU A 472 -7.09 -7.35 24.74
CA GLU A 472 -5.77 -6.94 25.21
C GLU A 472 -5.14 -7.97 26.16
N ALA A 473 -5.92 -8.53 27.08
CA ALA A 473 -5.41 -9.45 28.09
C ALA A 473 -5.01 -10.81 27.49
N SER A 474 -5.91 -11.43 26.71
CA SER A 474 -5.63 -12.73 26.09
C SER A 474 -4.65 -12.60 24.91
N GLY A 475 -4.71 -11.51 24.16
CA GLY A 475 -3.82 -11.23 23.04
C GLY A 475 -2.37 -11.05 23.48
N VAL A 476 -2.13 -10.35 24.60
CA VAL A 476 -0.78 -10.25 25.19
C VAL A 476 -0.30 -11.62 25.64
N GLU A 477 -1.14 -12.46 26.28
CA GLU A 477 -0.76 -13.82 26.68
C GLU A 477 -0.36 -14.70 25.49
N ILE A 478 -1.11 -14.61 24.37
CA ILE A 478 -0.77 -15.28 23.11
C ILE A 478 0.60 -14.82 22.59
N CYS A 479 0.83 -13.50 22.56
CA CYS A 479 2.10 -12.91 22.12
C CYS A 479 3.27 -13.29 23.04
N GLU A 480 3.05 -13.42 24.35
CA GLU A 480 4.04 -13.96 25.28
C GLU A 480 4.36 -15.42 25.00
N GLY A 481 3.36 -16.21 24.55
CA GLY A 481 3.55 -17.56 24.03
C GLY A 481 4.51 -17.58 22.84
N PHE A 482 4.31 -16.68 21.87
CA PHE A 482 5.21 -16.54 20.70
C PHE A 482 6.62 -16.13 21.10
N LEU A 483 6.75 -15.18 22.03
CA LEU A 483 8.05 -14.75 22.55
C LEU A 483 8.84 -15.92 23.17
N LYS A 484 8.17 -16.84 23.88
CA LYS A 484 8.79 -18.06 24.44
C LYS A 484 9.26 -19.05 23.36
N MET A 485 8.69 -19.00 22.17
CA MET A 485 9.09 -19.85 21.03
C MET A 485 10.30 -19.30 20.28
N CYS A 486 10.60 -18.02 20.42
CA CYS A 486 11.66 -17.36 19.67
C CYS A 486 13.08 -17.93 19.82
N PRO A 487 13.51 -18.50 20.97
CA PRO A 487 14.81 -19.16 21.05
C PRO A 487 15.01 -20.24 19.97
N LYS A 488 13.95 -20.92 19.52
CA LYS A 488 14.00 -21.91 18.43
C LYS A 488 14.47 -21.31 17.11
N ILE A 489 14.09 -20.05 16.84
CA ILE A 489 14.51 -19.30 15.64
C ILE A 489 16.04 -19.12 15.64
N HIS A 490 16.66 -18.97 16.83
CA HIS A 490 18.10 -18.71 16.98
C HIS A 490 18.96 -19.97 17.01
N THR A 491 18.42 -21.12 17.43
CA THR A 491 19.22 -22.34 17.72
C THR A 491 19.11 -23.46 16.68
N GLU A 492 17.96 -23.66 16.03
CA GLU A 492 17.70 -24.89 15.25
C GLU A 492 17.82 -24.72 13.72
N HIS A 493 17.80 -23.48 13.20
CA HIS A 493 17.60 -23.22 11.77
C HIS A 493 18.83 -22.73 11.01
N SER A 494 20.03 -23.16 11.39
CA SER A 494 21.27 -22.96 10.60
C SER A 494 21.24 -23.57 9.19
N GLN A 495 20.20 -24.36 8.87
CA GLN A 495 19.93 -24.91 7.52
C GLN A 495 18.97 -24.05 6.68
N LEU A 496 18.29 -23.05 7.24
CA LEU A 496 17.42 -22.10 6.51
C LEU A 496 18.09 -20.72 6.43
N LEU A 497 18.00 -20.08 5.26
CA LEU A 497 18.62 -18.80 4.86
C LEU A 497 18.11 -17.55 5.62
N LEU A 498 17.74 -17.64 6.90
CA LEU A 498 17.19 -16.51 7.66
C LEU A 498 18.30 -15.59 8.21
N PRO A 499 18.30 -14.28 7.90
CA PRO A 499 19.24 -13.33 8.50
C PRO A 499 19.06 -13.16 10.01
N ARG A 500 20.16 -13.02 10.75
CA ARG A 500 20.17 -12.81 12.22
C ARG A 500 19.50 -11.49 12.60
N SER A 501 19.69 -10.45 11.79
CA SER A 501 19.02 -9.16 11.95
C SER A 501 17.49 -9.31 11.98
N ARG A 502 16.93 -10.13 11.09
CA ARG A 502 15.49 -10.43 11.08
C ARG A 502 15.03 -11.19 12.31
N ALA A 503 15.79 -12.20 12.74
CA ALA A 503 15.47 -12.97 13.94
C ALA A 503 15.47 -12.10 15.21
N TYR A 504 16.42 -11.17 15.34
CA TYR A 504 16.41 -10.20 16.43
C TYR A 504 15.29 -9.18 16.32
N GLN A 505 14.95 -8.71 15.11
CA GLN A 505 13.84 -7.76 14.93
C GLN A 505 12.52 -8.37 15.38
N VAL A 506 12.23 -9.64 15.04
CA VAL A 506 11.00 -10.31 15.49
C VAL A 506 10.91 -10.39 17.02
N ASN A 507 12.03 -10.64 17.70
CA ASN A 507 12.06 -10.59 19.16
C ASN A 507 11.76 -9.19 19.71
N VAL A 508 12.33 -8.15 19.10
CA VAL A 508 12.06 -6.75 19.49
C VAL A 508 10.57 -6.44 19.31
N ASP A 509 10.00 -6.81 18.16
CA ASP A 509 8.59 -6.58 17.85
C ASP A 509 7.68 -7.25 18.89
N LEU A 510 7.91 -8.53 19.20
CA LEU A 510 7.14 -9.26 20.22
C LEU A 510 7.33 -8.70 21.63
N LEU A 511 8.55 -8.27 21.99
CA LEU A 511 8.78 -7.63 23.28
C LEU A 511 8.01 -6.31 23.41
N LYS A 512 7.94 -5.51 22.33
CA LYS A 512 7.17 -4.25 22.32
C LYS A 512 5.67 -4.50 22.50
N VAL A 513 5.11 -5.42 21.72
CA VAL A 513 3.68 -5.79 21.81
C VAL A 513 3.33 -6.31 23.21
N CYS A 514 4.23 -7.07 23.85
CA CYS A 514 4.05 -7.55 25.22
C CYS A 514 4.36 -6.51 26.32
N GLY A 515 4.55 -5.23 25.98
CA GLY A 515 4.83 -4.15 26.95
C GLY A 515 6.21 -4.22 27.63
N LYS A 516 7.17 -4.98 27.08
CA LYS A 516 8.52 -5.19 27.64
C LYS A 516 9.56 -4.24 27.02
N GLU A 517 9.27 -2.94 27.06
CA GLU A 517 10.06 -1.91 26.36
C GLU A 517 11.55 -1.89 26.72
N LYS A 518 11.90 -2.06 28.00
CA LYS A 518 13.32 -2.06 28.43
C LYS A 518 14.13 -3.15 27.75
N MET A 519 13.56 -4.36 27.68
CA MET A 519 14.20 -5.50 27.01
C MET A 519 14.25 -5.31 25.49
N ALA A 520 13.19 -4.72 24.91
CA ALA A 520 13.16 -4.39 23.49
C ALA A 520 14.30 -3.41 23.13
N PHE A 521 14.45 -2.33 23.91
CA PHE A 521 15.50 -1.33 23.73
C PHE A 521 16.92 -1.92 23.81
N GLU A 522 17.18 -2.79 24.79
CA GLU A 522 18.47 -3.49 24.88
C GLU A 522 18.75 -4.38 23.65
N LEU A 523 17.71 -4.97 23.06
CA LEU A 523 17.83 -5.87 21.93
C LEU A 523 17.92 -5.15 20.57
N GLU A 524 17.38 -3.94 20.44
CA GLU A 524 17.49 -3.10 19.23
C GLU A 524 18.95 -2.85 18.82
N HIS A 525 19.84 -2.68 19.79
CA HIS A 525 21.27 -2.56 19.53
C HIS A 525 21.85 -3.81 18.86
N ARG A 526 21.34 -5.01 19.19
CA ARG A 526 21.75 -6.26 18.55
C ARG A 526 21.20 -6.40 17.13
N VAL A 527 20.03 -5.83 16.84
CA VAL A 527 19.50 -5.76 15.48
C VAL A 527 20.45 -4.96 14.60
N CYS A 528 20.82 -3.76 15.03
CA CYS A 528 21.74 -2.89 14.29
C CYS A 528 23.11 -3.55 14.11
N ALA A 529 23.65 -4.17 15.17
CA ALA A 529 24.91 -4.91 15.11
C ALA A 529 24.84 -6.10 14.13
N ALA A 530 23.73 -6.83 14.10
CA ALA A 530 23.56 -7.94 13.17
C ALA A 530 23.49 -7.48 11.71
N VAL A 531 22.79 -6.37 11.40
CA VAL A 531 22.81 -5.78 10.05
C VAL A 531 24.23 -5.38 9.64
N ALA A 532 24.98 -4.77 10.56
CA ALA A 532 26.39 -4.40 10.34
C ALA A 532 27.28 -5.63 10.08
N GLU A 533 27.14 -6.68 10.88
CA GLU A 533 27.87 -7.96 10.73
C GLU A 533 27.54 -8.64 9.39
N GLU A 534 26.26 -8.73 9.03
CA GLU A 534 25.78 -9.33 7.78
C GLU A 534 26.32 -8.57 6.57
N THR A 535 26.26 -7.24 6.61
CA THR A 535 26.83 -6.37 5.58
C THR A 535 28.34 -6.55 5.46
N ALA A 536 29.04 -6.58 6.60
CA ALA A 536 30.49 -6.78 6.61
C ALA A 536 30.89 -8.16 6.08
N ALA A 537 30.12 -9.21 6.35
CA ALA A 537 30.32 -10.55 5.80
C ALA A 537 30.09 -10.56 4.29
N ALA A 538 29.00 -9.94 3.80
CA ALA A 538 28.69 -9.82 2.38
C ALA A 538 29.74 -9.01 1.60
N ALA A 539 30.41 -8.06 2.25
CA ALA A 539 31.52 -7.31 1.68
C ALA A 539 32.88 -8.06 1.72
N LYS A 540 33.02 -9.14 2.48
CA LYS A 540 34.30 -9.89 2.59
C LYS A 540 34.34 -11.06 1.62
N TYR A 541 34.91 -10.86 0.42
CA TYR A 541 35.28 -11.96 -0.49
C TYR A 541 36.60 -11.63 -1.21
N GLY A 542 37.49 -12.62 -1.32
CA GLY A 542 38.84 -12.47 -1.90
C GLY A 542 39.92 -11.94 -0.96
N SER A 543 39.74 -12.05 0.37
CA SER A 543 40.67 -11.55 1.39
C SER A 543 41.71 -12.60 1.86
N GLU A 544 42.07 -13.57 1.04
CA GLU A 544 43.11 -14.55 1.42
C GLU A 544 44.55 -14.06 1.21
N ASP A 545 44.77 -12.89 0.57
CA ASP A 545 46.12 -12.43 0.20
C ASP A 545 46.62 -11.14 0.89
N SER A 546 46.06 -10.76 2.05
CA SER A 546 46.51 -9.55 2.77
C SER A 546 47.76 -9.76 3.65
N GLU A 547 48.40 -10.93 3.64
CA GLU A 547 49.64 -11.18 4.41
C GLU A 547 50.91 -10.73 3.67
N ASN A 548 50.89 -10.46 2.36
CA ASN A 548 52.11 -10.21 1.56
C ASN A 548 52.26 -8.80 0.96
N ILE A 549 51.39 -7.84 1.27
CA ILE A 549 51.33 -6.56 0.52
C ILE A 549 52.43 -5.56 0.94
N LEU A 550 53.01 -5.67 2.14
CA LEU A 550 53.88 -4.62 2.69
C LEU A 550 55.38 -4.71 2.36
N GLY A 551 55.80 -5.72 1.60
CA GLY A 551 57.21 -5.90 1.20
C GLY A 551 57.82 -4.68 0.48
N CYS A 552 56.97 -3.78 -0.04
CA CYS A 552 57.39 -2.58 -0.78
C CYS A 552 57.43 -1.27 0.05
N ILE A 553 56.82 -1.19 1.24
CA ILE A 553 56.94 0.02 2.09
C ILE A 553 58.20 -0.06 2.95
N MET A 554 58.51 -1.24 3.50
CA MET A 554 59.64 -1.41 4.42
C MET A 554 61.00 -1.58 3.75
N LYS A 555 61.06 -1.82 2.43
CA LYS A 555 62.33 -1.86 1.68
C LYS A 555 62.88 -0.47 1.32
N ASP A 556 62.05 0.58 1.37
CA ASP A 556 62.40 1.96 1.03
C ASP A 556 62.16 2.93 2.21
N SER A 557 62.64 2.59 3.41
CA SER A 557 62.53 3.43 4.62
C SER A 557 63.21 4.82 4.52
N ASN A 558 63.79 5.16 3.37
CA ASN A 558 64.45 6.43 3.09
C ASN A 558 63.68 7.39 2.15
N LEU A 559 62.53 7.01 1.56
CA LEU A 559 61.72 7.91 0.73
C LEU A 559 60.45 8.39 1.43
N SER A 560 60.28 9.71 1.55
CA SER A 560 58.97 10.32 1.86
C SER A 560 58.02 10.03 0.70
N ARG A 561 56.94 9.28 0.96
CA ARG A 561 55.85 9.06 0.02
C ARG A 561 54.68 9.95 0.40
N LYS A 562 54.16 10.67 -0.59
CA LYS A 562 53.00 11.55 -0.44
C LYS A 562 51.96 11.21 -1.49
N VAL A 563 50.74 10.92 -1.04
CA VAL A 563 49.60 10.60 -1.89
C VAL A 563 48.54 11.67 -1.70
N LYS A 564 47.97 12.17 -2.79
CA LYS A 564 46.83 13.09 -2.79
C LYS A 564 45.69 12.46 -3.56
N THR A 565 44.52 12.35 -2.94
CA THR A 565 43.31 11.80 -3.56
C THR A 565 42.18 12.80 -3.43
N GLU A 566 41.56 13.11 -4.57
CA GLU A 566 40.51 14.11 -4.72
C GLU A 566 39.35 13.49 -5.49
N LEU A 567 38.11 13.68 -5.02
CA LEU A 567 36.91 13.06 -5.58
C LEU A 567 35.77 14.09 -5.78
N PRO A 568 34.96 13.96 -6.84
CA PRO A 568 33.75 14.75 -7.05
C PRO A 568 32.66 14.43 -6.02
N VAL A 569 31.63 15.27 -5.93
CA VAL A 569 30.39 14.91 -5.21
C VAL A 569 29.44 14.14 -6.12
N ARG A 570 28.38 13.57 -5.54
CA ARG A 570 27.38 12.81 -6.28
C ARG A 570 25.97 13.34 -6.06
N VAL A 571 25.17 13.30 -7.11
CA VAL A 571 23.73 13.50 -7.08
C VAL A 571 23.04 12.26 -7.62
N ASP A 572 21.88 11.90 -7.08
CA ASP A 572 21.09 10.76 -7.52
C ASP A 572 19.75 11.22 -8.11
N PHE A 573 19.38 10.65 -9.27
CA PHE A 573 18.09 10.91 -9.90
C PHE A 573 17.01 10.04 -9.25
N VAL A 574 17.30 8.74 -9.06
CA VAL A 574 16.35 7.75 -8.57
C VAL A 574 17.06 6.48 -8.09
N GLY A 575 16.38 5.73 -7.22
CA GLY A 575 16.82 4.41 -6.76
C GLY A 575 17.46 4.40 -5.37
N GLY A 576 17.68 5.57 -4.76
CA GLY A 576 18.14 5.66 -3.38
C GLY A 576 17.28 4.83 -2.42
N TRP A 577 17.89 4.32 -1.34
CA TRP A 577 17.34 3.31 -0.41
C TRP A 577 17.38 1.86 -0.91
N SER A 578 17.32 1.62 -2.22
CA SER A 578 17.52 0.26 -2.76
C SER A 578 18.98 -0.21 -2.62
N ASP A 579 19.92 0.70 -2.34
CA ASP A 579 21.33 0.38 -2.10
C ASP A 579 21.63 0.00 -0.64
N THR A 580 20.73 0.32 0.27
CA THR A 580 20.94 0.20 1.72
C THR A 580 20.75 -1.24 2.22
N PRO A 581 21.69 -1.82 3.00
CA PRO A 581 21.46 -3.08 3.71
C PRO A 581 20.36 -2.95 4.78
N PRO A 582 19.52 -3.99 4.98
CA PRO A 582 19.62 -5.33 4.44
C PRO A 582 18.94 -5.52 3.08
N TRP A 583 18.24 -4.51 2.54
CA TRP A 583 17.58 -4.61 1.24
C TRP A 583 18.55 -5.09 0.18
N SER A 584 19.68 -4.42 0.00
CA SER A 584 20.65 -4.73 -1.05
C SER A 584 21.34 -6.10 -0.87
N LEU A 585 21.25 -6.71 0.31
CA LEU A 585 21.75 -8.05 0.62
C LEU A 585 20.75 -9.15 0.27
N GLU A 586 19.45 -8.87 0.42
CA GLU A 586 18.36 -9.83 0.21
C GLU A 586 17.70 -9.68 -1.17
N ARG A 587 17.75 -8.48 -1.76
CA ARG A 587 17.08 -8.09 -3.01
C ARG A 587 18.01 -7.25 -3.88
N ALA A 588 17.72 -7.21 -5.18
CA ALA A 588 18.46 -6.36 -6.10
C ALA A 588 18.12 -4.88 -5.83
N GLY A 589 19.16 -4.06 -5.72
CA GLY A 589 19.09 -2.60 -5.70
C GLY A 589 19.49 -2.04 -7.05
N CYS A 590 18.93 -0.89 -7.43
CA CYS A 590 19.29 -0.16 -8.64
C CYS A 590 19.34 1.32 -8.34
N VAL A 591 20.45 1.99 -8.69
CA VAL A 591 20.61 3.43 -8.50
C VAL A 591 21.10 4.07 -9.80
N LEU A 592 20.42 5.14 -10.22
CA LEU A 592 20.85 6.01 -11.31
C LEU A 592 21.39 7.32 -10.71
N ASN A 593 22.70 7.52 -10.78
CA ASN A 593 23.35 8.68 -10.19
C ASN A 593 24.43 9.27 -11.12
N MET A 594 24.94 10.44 -10.73
CA MET A 594 25.89 11.22 -11.50
C MET A 594 26.96 11.84 -10.60
N ALA A 595 28.22 11.76 -11.03
CA ALA A 595 29.32 12.49 -10.40
C ALA A 595 29.36 13.92 -10.95
N ILE A 596 29.41 14.92 -10.06
CA ILE A 596 29.45 16.34 -10.44
C ILE A 596 30.56 17.11 -9.73
N THR A 597 31.02 18.16 -10.39
CA THR A 597 31.80 19.25 -9.77
C THR A 597 30.86 20.41 -9.43
N LEU A 598 31.27 21.29 -8.51
CA LEU A 598 30.49 22.45 -8.07
C LEU A 598 31.17 23.78 -8.47
N GLY A 599 31.68 23.85 -9.71
CA GLY A 599 32.21 25.08 -10.31
C GLY A 599 33.59 25.54 -9.82
N SER A 600 34.24 24.82 -8.90
CA SER A 600 35.61 25.07 -8.45
C SER A 600 36.66 24.37 -9.33
N SER A 601 37.83 25.00 -9.51
CA SER A 601 38.97 24.41 -10.24
C SER A 601 39.55 23.15 -9.57
N CYS A 602 39.19 22.91 -8.30
CA CYS A 602 39.55 21.72 -7.53
C CYS A 602 38.30 20.91 -7.17
N LEU A 603 38.48 19.60 -7.00
CA LEU A 603 37.41 18.72 -6.52
C LEU A 603 37.13 19.01 -5.03
N PRO A 604 35.86 18.96 -4.60
CA PRO A 604 35.42 19.46 -3.31
C PRO A 604 35.88 18.61 -2.12
N ILE A 605 36.15 17.32 -2.32
CA ILE A 605 36.44 16.37 -1.24
C ILE A 605 37.79 15.70 -1.50
N GLY A 606 38.64 15.61 -0.49
CA GLY A 606 39.91 14.93 -0.66
C GLY A 606 40.71 14.72 0.60
N THR A 607 41.85 14.07 0.41
CA THR A 607 42.83 13.81 1.45
C THR A 607 44.25 13.91 0.90
N THR A 608 45.20 14.21 1.77
CA THR A 608 46.63 14.06 1.54
C THR A 608 47.22 13.22 2.67
N ILE A 609 47.93 12.16 2.30
CA ILE A 609 48.60 11.27 3.27
C ILE A 609 50.10 11.26 2.96
N GLU A 610 50.91 11.56 3.97
CA GLU A 610 52.37 11.59 3.89
C GLU A 610 53.01 10.69 4.94
N THR A 611 54.02 9.92 4.56
CA THR A 611 54.80 9.10 5.51
C THR A 611 55.71 9.98 6.37
N ARG A 612 55.74 9.74 7.68
CA ARG A 612 56.62 10.41 8.64
C ARG A 612 57.69 9.45 9.17
N LYS A 613 58.81 10.01 9.61
CA LYS A 613 59.87 9.25 10.32
C LYS A 613 59.50 8.90 11.76
N GLU A 614 58.69 9.74 12.40
CA GLU A 614 58.16 9.51 13.73
C GLU A 614 57.00 8.52 13.66
N THR A 615 57.02 7.50 14.52
CA THR A 615 55.94 6.52 14.64
C THR A 615 54.65 7.19 15.15
N GLY A 616 53.50 6.77 14.63
CA GLY A 616 52.19 7.30 15.01
C GLY A 616 51.49 8.04 13.87
N VAL A 617 50.24 8.43 14.11
CA VAL A 617 49.39 9.10 13.11
C VAL A 617 48.98 10.48 13.59
N VAL A 618 49.24 11.48 12.76
CA VAL A 618 48.72 12.84 12.90
C VAL A 618 47.55 13.00 11.94
N ILE A 619 46.39 13.44 12.44
CA ILE A 619 45.20 13.69 11.63
C ILE A 619 44.82 15.17 11.77
N ARG A 620 44.57 15.84 10.63
CA ARG A 620 44.10 17.23 10.54
C ARG A 620 42.92 17.33 9.58
N ASP A 621 41.94 18.15 9.93
CA ASP A 621 40.87 18.55 9.00
C ASP A 621 40.96 20.03 8.60
N ASP A 622 40.08 20.44 7.70
CA ASP A 622 39.99 21.77 7.11
C ASP A 622 39.33 22.82 8.03
N ILE A 623 38.75 22.40 9.15
CA ILE A 623 38.13 23.28 10.16
C ILE A 623 39.07 23.50 11.36
N GLY A 624 40.27 22.89 11.33
CA GLY A 624 41.32 23.10 12.32
C GLY A 624 41.36 22.08 13.45
N ASN A 625 40.56 21.00 13.39
CA ASN A 625 40.69 19.90 14.33
C ASN A 625 42.04 19.20 14.14
N PHE A 626 42.61 18.71 15.24
CA PHE A 626 43.90 18.04 15.26
C PHE A 626 43.87 16.87 16.24
N LEU A 627 44.38 15.72 15.81
CA LEU A 627 44.57 14.55 16.66
C LEU A 627 45.91 13.89 16.39
N HIS A 628 46.62 13.52 17.46
CA HIS A 628 47.84 12.73 17.37
C HIS A 628 47.66 11.41 18.12
N ILE A 629 47.94 10.30 17.44
CA ILE A 629 47.82 8.95 17.97
C ILE A 629 49.21 8.30 17.92
N ASN A 630 49.84 8.10 19.08
CA ASN A 630 51.16 7.48 19.17
C ASN A 630 51.12 5.99 18.83
N ASP A 631 50.11 5.28 19.34
CA ASP A 631 49.95 3.83 19.16
C ASP A 631 48.67 3.52 18.38
N LEU A 632 48.84 3.07 17.15
CA LEU A 632 47.76 2.65 16.26
C LEU A 632 46.90 1.51 16.83
N SER A 633 47.42 0.69 17.75
CA SER A 633 46.66 -0.41 18.35
C SER A 633 45.54 0.06 19.30
N THR A 634 45.59 1.33 19.72
CA THR A 634 44.52 1.96 20.52
C THR A 634 43.25 2.26 19.71
N ILE A 635 43.32 2.17 18.38
CA ILE A 635 42.17 2.38 17.50
C ILE A 635 41.33 1.11 17.49
N SER A 636 40.26 1.09 18.28
CA SER A 636 39.30 -0.01 18.33
C SER A 636 37.87 0.51 18.42
N PRO A 637 36.89 -0.11 17.73
CA PRO A 637 35.47 0.18 17.94
C PRO A 637 35.00 -0.33 19.32
N PRO A 638 33.91 0.21 19.89
CA PRO A 638 33.06 1.27 19.35
C PRO A 638 33.70 2.67 19.47
N PHE A 639 33.36 3.57 18.56
CA PHE A 639 33.80 4.96 18.60
C PHE A 639 32.73 5.87 19.19
N GLU A 640 33.14 6.90 19.93
CA GLU A 640 32.22 7.92 20.46
C GLU A 640 31.55 8.70 19.32
N SER A 641 30.24 8.98 19.47
CA SER A 641 29.47 9.71 18.46
C SER A 641 29.98 11.12 18.17
N GLY A 642 30.69 11.73 19.12
CA GLY A 642 31.28 13.07 19.00
C GLY A 642 32.70 13.10 18.42
N ASP A 643 33.30 11.94 18.10
CA ASP A 643 34.68 11.87 17.62
C ASP A 643 34.81 12.45 16.20
N PRO A 644 35.51 13.60 16.02
CA PRO A 644 35.62 14.26 14.72
C PRO A 644 36.41 13.46 13.70
N PHE A 645 37.24 12.50 14.14
CA PHE A 645 38.11 11.68 13.29
C PHE A 645 37.67 10.21 13.23
N ARG A 646 36.45 9.88 13.68
CA ARG A 646 35.88 8.53 13.64
C ARG A 646 36.00 7.89 12.26
N LEU A 647 35.68 8.63 11.20
CA LEU A 647 35.77 8.16 9.82
C LEU A 647 37.20 7.74 9.45
N VAL A 648 38.18 8.57 9.76
CA VAL A 648 39.60 8.30 9.45
C VAL A 648 40.11 7.12 10.29
N LYS A 649 39.74 7.03 11.57
CA LYS A 649 40.05 5.89 12.43
C LYS A 649 39.48 4.58 11.88
N CYS A 650 38.22 4.57 11.43
CA CYS A 650 37.64 3.41 10.77
C CYS A 650 38.35 3.06 9.46
N ALA A 651 38.78 4.07 8.68
CA ALA A 651 39.57 3.85 7.45
C ALA A 651 40.90 3.14 7.73
N LEU A 652 41.60 3.53 8.80
CA LEU A 652 42.83 2.86 9.24
C LEU A 652 42.56 1.40 9.66
N LEU A 653 41.43 1.13 10.32
CA LEU A 653 41.04 -0.22 10.72
C LEU A 653 40.75 -1.13 9.51
N VAL A 654 39.88 -0.70 8.60
CA VAL A 654 39.43 -1.55 7.48
C VAL A 654 40.52 -1.81 6.44
N THR A 655 41.48 -0.88 6.32
CA THR A 655 42.68 -1.06 5.47
C THR A 655 43.75 -1.94 6.12
N GLY A 656 43.61 -2.27 7.40
CA GLY A 656 44.55 -3.10 8.15
C GLY A 656 45.85 -2.40 8.55
N ILE A 657 46.00 -1.10 8.24
CA ILE A 657 47.25 -0.36 8.50
C ILE A 657 47.58 -0.25 9.99
N VAL A 658 46.56 -0.35 10.85
CA VAL A 658 46.69 -0.39 12.32
C VAL A 658 47.56 -1.54 12.84
N LYS A 659 47.78 -2.61 12.05
CA LYS A 659 48.64 -3.74 12.44
C LYS A 659 50.13 -3.40 12.39
N HIS A 660 50.52 -2.27 11.80
CA HIS A 660 51.91 -1.88 11.59
C HIS A 660 52.35 -0.80 12.59
N LYS A 661 53.00 -1.24 13.68
CA LYS A 661 53.37 -0.38 14.82
C LYS A 661 54.47 0.64 14.53
N ASP A 662 55.32 0.37 13.53
CA ASP A 662 56.49 1.21 13.22
C ASP A 662 56.19 2.29 12.15
N LEU A 663 54.92 2.47 11.78
CA LEU A 663 54.52 3.40 10.71
C LEU A 663 54.22 4.81 11.24
N GLY A 664 54.77 5.81 10.58
CA GLY A 664 54.45 7.23 10.79
C GLY A 664 53.59 7.78 9.65
N LEU A 665 52.45 8.41 9.94
CA LEU A 665 51.57 9.04 8.94
C LEU A 665 51.14 10.46 9.34
N GLU A 666 51.05 11.36 8.38
CA GLU A 666 50.29 12.60 8.46
C GLU A 666 49.12 12.55 7.48
N ILE A 667 47.90 12.67 7.98
CA ILE A 667 46.65 12.64 7.21
C ILE A 667 46.01 14.02 7.29
N ARG A 668 45.74 14.62 6.13
CA ARG A 668 45.02 15.90 6.02
C ARG A 668 43.79 15.71 5.16
N THR A 669 42.60 15.94 5.71
CA THR A 669 41.31 15.79 5.01
C THR A 669 40.63 17.13 4.80
N TRP A 670 39.86 17.28 3.72
CA TRP A 670 39.02 18.47 3.49
C TRP A 670 37.70 18.09 2.81
N SER A 671 36.68 18.92 3.06
CA SER A 671 35.36 18.84 2.41
C SER A 671 34.80 20.26 2.24
N HIS A 672 34.95 20.83 1.04
CA HIS A 672 34.44 22.15 0.68
C HIS A 672 32.91 22.21 0.45
N VAL A 673 32.18 21.27 1.06
CA VAL A 673 30.72 21.17 1.02
C VAL A 673 30.23 20.92 2.45
N PRO A 674 29.14 21.58 2.89
CA PRO A 674 28.59 21.38 4.23
C PRO A 674 28.33 19.90 4.55
N ARG A 675 28.65 19.50 5.79
CA ARG A 675 28.23 18.17 6.31
C ARG A 675 26.70 18.10 6.33
N GLY A 676 26.13 16.93 6.03
CA GLY A 676 24.67 16.75 5.98
C GLY A 676 23.99 17.48 4.80
N SER A 677 24.75 17.83 3.76
CA SER A 677 24.25 18.40 2.50
C SER A 677 23.46 17.40 1.65
N GLY A 678 23.51 16.11 1.97
CA GLY A 678 22.86 15.06 1.16
C GLY A 678 23.68 14.63 -0.06
N LEU A 679 24.84 15.23 -0.34
CA LEU A 679 25.73 14.96 -1.50
C LEU A 679 26.70 13.76 -1.31
N GLY A 680 26.52 12.95 -0.27
CA GLY A 680 27.37 11.77 0.00
C GLY A 680 28.77 12.12 0.53
N THR A 681 28.92 13.31 1.08
CA THR A 681 30.21 13.89 1.52
C THR A 681 31.01 12.96 2.42
N SER A 682 30.38 12.34 3.41
CA SER A 682 31.04 11.43 4.35
C SER A 682 31.58 10.17 3.67
N SER A 683 30.76 9.47 2.90
CA SER A 683 31.16 8.22 2.24
C SER A 683 32.20 8.46 1.15
N ILE A 684 32.12 9.59 0.44
CA ILE A 684 33.12 9.99 -0.55
C ILE A 684 34.44 10.36 0.13
N LEU A 685 34.42 11.06 1.27
CA LEU A 685 35.63 11.33 2.04
C LEU A 685 36.26 10.03 2.56
N ALA A 686 35.44 9.09 3.05
CA ALA A 686 35.90 7.76 3.43
C ALA A 686 36.56 7.03 2.25
N ALA A 687 35.96 7.10 1.06
CA ALA A 687 36.54 6.54 -0.16
C ALA A 687 37.89 7.19 -0.53
N ALA A 688 38.02 8.51 -0.41
CA ALA A 688 39.27 9.22 -0.67
C ALA A 688 40.38 8.78 0.31
N VAL A 689 40.08 8.69 1.61
CA VAL A 689 41.01 8.24 2.66
C VAL A 689 41.42 6.78 2.45
N VAL A 690 40.47 5.87 2.25
CA VAL A 690 40.75 4.45 2.01
C VAL A 690 41.61 4.27 0.74
N LYS A 691 41.27 4.96 -0.35
CA LYS A 691 42.03 4.90 -1.60
C LYS A 691 43.45 5.43 -1.45
N ALA A 692 43.63 6.56 -0.76
CA ALA A 692 44.96 7.12 -0.49
C ALA A 692 45.82 6.21 0.39
N ILE A 693 45.23 5.54 1.38
CA ILE A 693 45.93 4.57 2.23
C ILE A 693 46.39 3.36 1.41
N LEU A 694 45.51 2.81 0.56
CA LEU A 694 45.84 1.66 -0.30
C LEU A 694 46.92 2.00 -1.32
N GLN A 695 46.84 3.19 -1.94
CA GLN A 695 47.88 3.74 -2.82
C GLN A 695 49.24 3.83 -2.12
N LEU A 696 49.25 4.37 -0.90
CA LEU A 696 50.47 4.52 -0.12
C LEU A 696 51.03 3.17 0.31
N SER A 697 50.16 2.19 0.61
CA SER A 697 50.55 0.87 1.08
C SER A 697 50.85 -0.16 0.00
N GLY A 698 50.54 0.14 -1.26
CA GLY A 698 50.64 -0.79 -2.38
C GLY A 698 49.52 -1.84 -2.41
N GLY A 699 48.40 -1.59 -1.73
CA GLY A 699 47.21 -2.45 -1.75
C GLY A 699 46.34 -2.25 -3.01
N ASP A 700 45.26 -3.03 -3.11
CA ASP A 700 44.31 -2.92 -4.23
C ASP A 700 43.48 -1.62 -4.13
N GLU A 701 43.91 -0.58 -4.84
CA GLU A 701 43.23 0.72 -4.93
C GLU A 701 42.04 0.75 -5.92
N SER A 702 41.64 -0.40 -6.47
CA SER A 702 40.53 -0.46 -7.42
C SER A 702 39.24 0.10 -6.80
N ASN A 703 38.46 0.81 -7.61
CA ASN A 703 37.19 1.38 -7.15
C ASN A 703 36.27 0.32 -6.53
N LYS A 704 36.29 -0.91 -7.05
CA LYS A 704 35.53 -2.04 -6.49
C LYS A 704 35.96 -2.38 -5.05
N ASN A 705 37.26 -2.49 -4.79
CA ASN A 705 37.76 -2.78 -3.45
C ASN A 705 37.55 -1.60 -2.49
N VAL A 706 37.76 -0.36 -2.94
CA VAL A 706 37.48 0.84 -2.13
C VAL A 706 36.01 0.91 -1.74
N THR A 707 35.08 0.72 -2.70
CA THR A 707 33.63 0.69 -2.41
C THR A 707 33.28 -0.32 -1.32
N ARG A 708 33.86 -1.51 -1.40
CA ARG A 708 33.66 -2.62 -0.48
C ARG A 708 34.17 -2.29 0.93
N LEU A 709 35.37 -1.73 1.04
CA LEU A 709 35.95 -1.33 2.32
C LEU A 709 35.19 -0.17 2.96
N VAL A 710 34.72 0.80 2.16
CA VAL A 710 33.88 1.89 2.66
C VAL A 710 32.55 1.38 3.17
N LEU A 711 31.93 0.40 2.50
CA LEU A 711 30.69 -0.22 3.00
C LEU A 711 30.92 -0.84 4.38
N VAL A 712 32.01 -1.58 4.59
CA VAL A 712 32.38 -2.13 5.92
C VAL A 712 32.65 -1.02 6.94
N LEU A 713 33.37 0.02 6.52
CA LEU A 713 33.77 1.17 7.34
C LEU A 713 32.54 1.86 7.94
N GLU A 714 31.50 2.10 7.15
CA GLU A 714 30.28 2.77 7.61
C GLU A 714 29.47 1.95 8.62
N GLN A 715 29.54 0.62 8.51
CA GLN A 715 28.92 -0.28 9.49
C GLN A 715 29.68 -0.24 10.83
N ILE A 716 31.02 -0.28 10.80
CA ILE A 716 31.86 -0.13 12.01
C ILE A 716 31.70 1.26 12.64
N MET A 717 31.54 2.28 11.80
CA MET A 717 31.32 3.66 12.23
C MET A 717 29.94 3.86 12.91
N GLY A 718 29.00 2.95 12.68
CA GLY A 718 27.63 3.02 13.21
C GLY A 718 26.72 3.98 12.43
N THR A 719 27.11 4.43 11.23
CA THR A 719 26.22 5.22 10.36
C THR A 719 25.34 4.37 9.47
N GLY A 720 25.75 3.14 9.15
CA GLY A 720 24.91 2.14 8.48
C GLY A 720 24.57 2.41 7.01
N GLY A 721 25.34 3.26 6.32
CA GLY A 721 25.03 3.68 4.95
C GLY A 721 25.11 2.56 3.90
N GLY A 722 24.57 2.87 2.72
CA GLY A 722 24.53 1.99 1.56
C GLY A 722 25.78 2.06 0.69
N TRP A 723 25.67 1.62 -0.56
CA TRP A 723 26.80 1.60 -1.51
C TRP A 723 26.80 2.75 -2.53
N GLN A 724 25.71 3.52 -2.62
CA GLN A 724 25.55 4.48 -3.72
C GLN A 724 26.52 5.68 -3.65
N ASP A 725 26.88 6.13 -2.45
CA ASP A 725 27.58 7.41 -2.25
C ASP A 725 29.04 7.30 -2.70
N GLN A 726 29.72 6.27 -2.22
CA GLN A 726 31.10 5.97 -2.59
C GLN A 726 31.21 5.60 -4.07
N ILE A 727 30.25 4.85 -4.64
CA ILE A 727 30.23 4.61 -6.09
C ILE A 727 30.03 5.94 -6.82
N GLY A 728 29.10 6.75 -6.34
CA GLY A 728 28.78 8.08 -6.83
C GLY A 728 30.01 8.97 -7.04
N GLY A 729 30.92 8.99 -6.07
CA GLY A 729 32.16 9.78 -6.14
C GLY A 729 33.34 9.07 -6.81
N LEU A 730 33.45 7.74 -6.75
CA LEU A 730 34.60 7.00 -7.31
C LEU A 730 34.54 6.80 -8.83
N TYR A 731 33.33 6.68 -9.38
CA TYR A 731 33.12 6.46 -10.82
C TYR A 731 32.65 7.76 -11.48
N PRO A 732 33.31 8.24 -12.54
CA PRO A 732 32.94 9.47 -13.22
C PRO A 732 31.61 9.33 -13.99
N GLY A 733 31.07 10.46 -14.43
CA GLY A 733 29.93 10.53 -15.32
C GLY A 733 28.60 10.12 -14.69
N ILE A 734 27.62 9.91 -15.58
CA ILE A 734 26.34 9.29 -15.26
C ILE A 734 26.52 7.78 -15.27
N LYS A 735 25.93 7.09 -14.30
CA LYS A 735 26.06 5.66 -14.15
C LYS A 735 24.81 5.03 -13.57
N PHE A 736 24.55 3.83 -14.03
CA PHE A 736 23.52 2.96 -13.50
C PHE A 736 24.20 1.81 -12.76
N THR A 737 23.91 1.66 -11.48
CA THR A 737 24.49 0.61 -10.66
C THR A 737 23.42 -0.37 -10.23
N THR A 738 23.69 -1.67 -10.42
CA THR A 738 22.82 -2.75 -9.96
C THR A 738 23.55 -3.61 -8.93
N SER A 739 22.86 -3.97 -7.84
CA SER A 739 23.34 -4.98 -6.91
C SER A 739 22.74 -6.35 -7.20
N PHE A 740 23.57 -7.38 -7.04
CA PHE A 740 23.13 -8.77 -7.01
C PHE A 740 23.25 -9.26 -5.56
N PRO A 741 22.10 -9.56 -4.92
CA PRO A 741 22.06 -9.93 -3.50
C PRO A 741 22.82 -11.22 -3.23
N GLY A 742 23.24 -11.39 -1.97
CA GLY A 742 23.96 -12.56 -1.49
C GLY A 742 25.27 -12.25 -0.78
N THR A 743 25.97 -13.30 -0.39
CA THR A 743 27.27 -13.26 0.30
C THR A 743 28.28 -14.01 -0.58
N PRO A 744 29.09 -13.31 -1.39
CA PRO A 744 29.30 -11.85 -1.40
C PRO A 744 28.26 -11.04 -2.17
N LEU A 745 28.04 -9.80 -1.72
CA LEU A 745 27.30 -8.78 -2.44
C LEU A 745 28.10 -8.39 -3.69
N ARG A 746 27.49 -8.51 -4.87
CA ARG A 746 28.13 -8.12 -6.14
C ARG A 746 27.50 -6.85 -6.68
N LEU A 747 28.32 -5.88 -7.03
CA LEU A 747 27.89 -4.60 -7.59
C LEU A 747 28.38 -4.52 -9.03
N GLN A 748 27.46 -4.20 -9.95
CA GLN A 748 27.76 -3.92 -11.35
C GLN A 748 27.50 -2.45 -11.62
N VAL A 749 28.57 -1.71 -11.91
CA VAL A 749 28.49 -0.29 -12.29
C VAL A 749 28.54 -0.22 -13.81
N ILE A 750 27.50 0.35 -14.41
CA ILE A 750 27.37 0.54 -15.85
C ILE A 750 27.45 2.04 -16.13
N PRO A 751 28.60 2.54 -16.65
CA PRO A 751 28.69 3.91 -17.14
C PRO A 751 27.70 4.13 -18.29
N LEU A 752 26.99 5.26 -18.26
CA LEU A 752 26.06 5.63 -19.32
C LEU A 752 26.71 6.67 -20.22
N LEU A 753 26.92 6.29 -21.49
CA LEU A 753 27.45 7.19 -22.51
C LEU A 753 26.28 7.92 -23.18
N THR A 754 25.93 9.09 -22.63
CA THR A 754 24.87 9.94 -23.17
C THR A 754 25.38 10.81 -24.32
N SER A 755 24.47 11.20 -25.23
CA SER A 755 24.84 12.08 -26.34
C SER A 755 25.23 13.47 -25.82
N PRO A 756 26.15 14.20 -26.50
CA PRO A 756 26.50 15.57 -26.11
C PRO A 756 25.31 16.52 -26.07
N GLN A 757 24.28 16.26 -26.88
CA GLN A 757 23.03 17.03 -26.89
C GLN A 757 22.25 16.83 -25.58
N VAL A 758 22.09 15.59 -25.13
CA VAL A 758 21.43 15.23 -23.86
C VAL A 758 22.18 15.83 -22.67
N VAL A 759 23.52 15.75 -22.66
CA VAL A 759 24.34 16.37 -21.61
C VAL A 759 24.13 17.88 -21.56
N LYS A 760 24.15 18.54 -22.72
CA LYS A 760 23.94 19.99 -22.81
C LYS A 760 22.55 20.39 -22.34
N GLU A 761 21.52 19.64 -22.74
CA GLU A 761 20.15 19.89 -22.32
C GLU A 761 20.00 19.73 -20.80
N LEU A 762 20.56 18.66 -20.22
CA LEU A 762 20.56 18.43 -18.79
C LEU A 762 21.26 19.59 -18.04
N GLN A 763 22.43 20.04 -18.50
CA GLN A 763 23.15 21.16 -17.90
C GLN A 763 22.39 22.49 -17.99
N GLN A 764 21.60 22.68 -19.04
CA GLN A 764 20.78 23.89 -19.23
C GLN A 764 19.51 23.90 -18.39
N ARG A 765 18.95 22.72 -18.08
CA ARG A 765 17.63 22.59 -17.43
C ARG A 765 17.69 22.19 -15.96
N LEU A 766 18.73 21.47 -15.52
CA LEU A 766 18.86 20.97 -14.16
C LEU A 766 19.55 21.99 -13.24
N LEU A 767 18.85 22.42 -12.21
CA LEU A 767 19.37 23.28 -11.15
C LEU A 767 19.76 22.43 -9.94
N VAL A 768 20.95 22.68 -9.40
CA VAL A 768 21.46 22.08 -8.16
C VAL A 768 21.39 23.16 -7.08
N VAL A 769 20.44 23.02 -6.16
CA VAL A 769 20.04 24.08 -5.22
C VAL A 769 20.27 23.62 -3.79
N PHE A 770 21.08 24.33 -3.03
CA PHE A 770 21.19 24.13 -1.58
C PHE A 770 20.08 24.89 -0.86
N THR A 771 19.29 24.19 -0.04
CA THR A 771 18.10 24.74 0.60
C THR A 771 18.40 25.64 1.81
N GLY A 772 19.65 25.65 2.29
CA GLY A 772 20.07 26.34 3.52
C GLY A 772 19.87 25.51 4.80
N GLN A 773 19.13 24.40 4.72
CA GLN A 773 18.90 23.49 5.84
C GLN A 773 19.85 22.28 5.78
N VAL A 774 20.19 21.69 6.93
CA VAL A 774 21.06 20.52 7.03
C VAL A 774 20.42 19.50 7.99
N ARG A 775 20.40 18.22 7.60
CA ARG A 775 19.90 17.12 8.44
C ARG A 775 20.87 15.94 8.43
N LEU A 776 21.06 15.30 9.58
CA LEU A 776 21.86 14.08 9.68
C LEU A 776 21.02 12.85 9.32
N ALA A 777 21.54 12.00 8.42
CA ALA A 777 20.82 10.84 7.87
C ALA A 777 20.61 9.68 8.86
N HIS A 778 21.41 9.57 9.93
CA HIS A 778 21.46 8.36 10.77
C HIS A 778 20.11 7.98 11.44
N GLN A 779 19.34 8.96 11.90
CA GLN A 779 18.04 8.70 12.53
C GLN A 779 16.99 8.21 11.53
N VAL A 780 17.08 8.67 10.28
CA VAL A 780 16.17 8.26 9.19
C VAL A 780 16.45 6.81 8.80
N LEU A 781 17.73 6.50 8.63
CA LEU A 781 18.19 5.17 8.25
C LEU A 781 17.66 4.09 9.20
N GLN A 782 17.78 4.30 10.51
CA GLN A 782 17.32 3.34 11.50
C GLN A 782 15.81 3.04 11.37
N LYS A 783 14.98 4.07 11.19
CA LYS A 783 13.53 3.92 11.02
C LYS A 783 13.17 3.11 9.77
N VAL A 784 13.78 3.45 8.64
CA VAL A 784 13.54 2.76 7.36
C VAL A 784 14.02 1.31 7.43
N VAL A 785 15.20 1.06 8.01
CA VAL A 785 15.74 -0.30 8.20
C VAL A 785 14.84 -1.13 9.14
N THR A 786 14.35 -0.55 10.24
CA THR A 786 13.40 -1.24 11.14
C THR A 786 12.13 -1.64 10.41
N ARG A 787 11.50 -0.72 9.66
CA ARG A 787 10.29 -1.03 8.87
C ARG A 787 10.56 -2.09 7.81
N TYR A 788 11.72 -2.05 7.15
CA TYR A 788 12.14 -3.10 6.20
C TYR A 788 12.26 -4.47 6.89
N LEU A 789 12.96 -4.50 8.02
CA LEU A 789 13.14 -5.73 8.79
C LEU A 789 11.79 -6.25 9.26
N GLN A 790 10.85 -5.38 9.69
CA GLN A 790 9.49 -5.75 10.07
C GLN A 790 8.67 -6.37 8.93
N ARG A 791 9.07 -6.16 7.67
CA ARG A 791 8.31 -6.49 6.45
C ARG A 791 7.08 -5.61 6.25
N ASP A 792 7.21 -4.32 6.59
CA ASP A 792 6.23 -3.30 6.22
C ASP A 792 6.02 -3.33 4.70
N ASN A 793 4.78 -3.63 4.29
CA ASN A 793 4.49 -3.84 2.88
C ASN A 793 4.58 -2.55 2.06
N LEU A 794 4.10 -1.42 2.60
CA LEU A 794 4.15 -0.13 1.91
C LEU A 794 5.62 0.19 1.61
N LEU A 795 6.49 0.10 2.62
CA LEU A 795 7.91 0.36 2.45
C LEU A 795 8.58 -0.60 1.47
N ILE A 796 8.27 -1.90 1.54
CA ILE A 796 8.81 -2.88 0.58
C ILE A 796 8.39 -2.52 -0.85
N SER A 797 7.11 -2.18 -1.06
CA SER A 797 6.57 -1.78 -2.35
C SER A 797 7.26 -0.51 -2.87
N SER A 798 7.41 0.52 -2.03
CA SER A 798 8.08 1.76 -2.41
C SER A 798 9.53 1.53 -2.85
N ILE A 799 10.31 0.68 -2.15
CA ILE A 799 11.70 0.37 -2.57
C ILE A 799 11.74 -0.49 -3.85
N LYS A 800 10.80 -1.42 -4.05
CA LYS A 800 10.67 -2.14 -5.34
C LYS A 800 10.42 -1.14 -6.47
N ARG A 801 9.46 -0.23 -6.28
CA ARG A 801 9.11 0.79 -7.26
C ARG A 801 10.27 1.72 -7.56
N LEU A 802 11.05 2.15 -6.55
CA LEU A 802 12.29 2.91 -6.76
C LEU A 802 13.31 2.16 -7.63
N THR A 803 13.39 0.83 -7.48
CA THR A 803 14.27 -0.02 -8.29
C THR A 803 13.80 -0.11 -9.74
N GLU A 804 12.49 -0.20 -9.97
CA GLU A 804 11.87 -0.17 -11.31
C GLU A 804 12.04 1.19 -11.98
N LEU A 805 11.76 2.27 -11.25
CA LEU A 805 11.95 3.64 -11.71
C LEU A 805 13.41 3.93 -12.05
N ALA A 806 14.38 3.34 -11.35
CA ALA A 806 15.78 3.47 -11.72
C ALA A 806 16.10 2.82 -13.07
N LYS A 807 15.47 1.69 -13.41
CA LYS A 807 15.61 1.04 -14.73
C LYS A 807 14.94 1.87 -15.81
N ALA A 808 13.71 2.33 -15.57
CA ALA A 808 13.00 3.23 -16.48
C ALA A 808 13.78 4.53 -16.70
N GLY A 809 14.28 5.16 -15.64
CA GLY A 809 15.06 6.40 -15.72
C GLY A 809 16.34 6.23 -16.54
N ARG A 810 16.98 5.06 -16.49
CA ARG A 810 18.11 4.74 -17.38
C ARG A 810 17.65 4.71 -18.85
N GLU A 811 16.54 4.06 -19.15
CA GLU A 811 16.02 3.95 -20.53
C GLU A 811 15.60 5.30 -21.11
N GLU A 812 14.87 6.11 -20.33
CA GLU A 812 14.43 7.45 -20.73
C GLU A 812 15.62 8.40 -20.95
N LEU A 813 16.60 8.39 -20.04
CA LEU A 813 17.80 9.20 -20.20
C LEU A 813 18.60 8.80 -21.45
N MET A 814 18.75 7.49 -21.71
CA MET A 814 19.46 7.00 -22.90
C MET A 814 18.70 7.30 -24.21
N SER A 815 17.38 7.45 -24.14
CA SER A 815 16.52 7.84 -25.26
C SER A 815 16.46 9.36 -25.47
N GLY A 816 16.99 10.14 -24.53
CA GLY A 816 16.98 11.61 -24.56
C GLY A 816 15.69 12.26 -24.06
N ASN A 817 14.82 11.50 -23.40
CA ASN A 817 13.54 11.98 -22.87
C ASN A 817 13.70 12.61 -21.48
N ILE A 818 14.25 13.83 -21.43
CA ILE A 818 14.53 14.53 -20.17
C ILE A 818 13.26 14.85 -19.36
N ASP A 819 12.14 15.10 -20.02
CA ASP A 819 10.86 15.36 -19.34
C ASP A 819 10.38 14.14 -18.54
N LYS A 820 10.49 12.95 -19.13
CA LYS A 820 10.17 11.68 -18.45
C LYS A 820 11.12 11.38 -17.30
N LEU A 821 12.39 11.75 -17.41
CA LEU A 821 13.32 11.68 -16.27
C LEU A 821 12.84 12.59 -15.12
N GLY A 822 12.29 13.78 -15.44
CA GLY A 822 11.67 14.67 -14.45
C GLY A 822 10.48 14.04 -13.75
N GLU A 823 9.55 13.47 -14.51
CA GLU A 823 8.39 12.75 -13.94
C GLU A 823 8.84 11.62 -13.00
N ILE A 824 9.87 10.86 -13.39
CA ILE A 824 10.47 9.80 -12.56
C ILE A 824 11.10 10.37 -11.27
N MET A 825 11.77 11.52 -11.33
CA MET A 825 12.32 12.18 -10.14
C MET A 825 11.22 12.62 -9.17
N ALA A 826 10.10 13.15 -9.70
CA ALA A 826 8.96 13.55 -8.89
C ALA A 826 8.28 12.34 -8.22
N GLU A 827 8.11 11.23 -8.96
CA GLU A 827 7.59 9.98 -8.38
C GLU A 827 8.54 9.42 -7.32
N ALA A 828 9.86 9.43 -7.58
CA ALA A 828 10.86 9.02 -6.60
C ALA A 828 10.83 9.87 -5.33
N TRP A 829 10.55 11.17 -5.45
CA TRP A 829 10.38 12.06 -4.30
C TRP A 829 9.16 11.70 -3.47
N ARG A 830 8.01 11.46 -4.11
CA ARG A 830 6.79 10.99 -3.46
C ARG A 830 7.03 9.68 -2.69
N LEU A 831 7.75 8.74 -3.29
CA LEU A 831 8.13 7.47 -2.64
C LEU A 831 9.08 7.69 -1.46
N HIS A 832 10.03 8.63 -1.53
CA HIS A 832 10.87 8.98 -0.38
C HIS A 832 10.04 9.50 0.81
N GLN A 833 8.97 10.26 0.56
CA GLN A 833 8.05 10.73 1.59
C GLN A 833 7.24 9.58 2.21
N GLU A 834 6.93 8.51 1.47
CA GLU A 834 6.33 7.27 2.03
C GLU A 834 7.31 6.50 2.93
N LEU A 835 8.61 6.51 2.57
CA LEU A 835 9.67 5.84 3.35
C LEU A 835 9.95 6.57 4.67
N ASP A 836 10.14 7.89 4.62
CA ASP A 836 10.28 8.78 5.78
C ASP A 836 9.45 10.06 5.56
N PRO A 837 8.30 10.21 6.25
CA PRO A 837 7.51 11.43 6.18
C PRO A 837 8.29 12.69 6.60
N PHE A 838 9.33 12.54 7.42
CA PHE A 838 10.19 13.64 7.85
C PHE A 838 11.28 13.99 6.84
N CYS A 839 11.36 13.30 5.70
CA CYS A 839 12.28 13.67 4.61
C CYS A 839 11.88 14.98 3.93
N SER A 840 10.65 15.46 4.14
CA SER A 840 10.25 16.83 3.79
C SER A 840 9.85 17.62 5.04
N ASN A 841 9.64 18.92 4.86
CA ASN A 841 9.11 19.83 5.86
C ASN A 841 8.41 20.99 5.15
N GLU A 842 7.66 21.80 5.90
CA GLU A 842 6.89 22.92 5.35
C GLU A 842 7.73 23.87 4.47
N TYR A 843 8.99 24.12 4.82
CA TYR A 843 9.88 24.96 4.02
C TYR A 843 10.22 24.33 2.66
N VAL A 844 10.55 23.02 2.65
CA VAL A 844 10.82 22.27 1.42
C VAL A 844 9.56 22.14 0.57
N ASP A 845 8.42 21.85 1.18
CA ASP A 845 7.14 21.72 0.48
C ASP A 845 6.73 23.03 -0.19
N ASN A 846 6.89 24.17 0.51
CA ASN A 846 6.66 25.49 -0.06
C ASN A 846 7.64 25.83 -1.20
N LEU A 847 8.92 25.45 -1.06
CA LEU A 847 9.92 25.64 -2.12
C LEU A 847 9.54 24.85 -3.38
N PHE A 848 9.14 23.59 -3.22
CA PHE A 848 8.74 22.75 -4.34
C PHE A 848 7.42 23.18 -4.97
N ALA A 849 6.41 23.56 -4.17
CA ALA A 849 5.17 24.14 -4.68
C ALA A 849 5.41 25.42 -5.49
N PHE A 850 6.37 26.25 -5.08
CA PHE A 850 6.78 27.43 -5.84
C PHE A 850 7.46 27.06 -7.18
N CYS A 851 8.28 26.02 -7.19
CA CYS A 851 9.04 25.60 -8.38
C CYS A 851 8.21 24.76 -9.37
N ASP A 852 7.13 24.12 -8.91
CA ASP A 852 6.30 23.18 -9.67
C ASP A 852 5.84 23.70 -11.05
N PRO A 853 5.36 24.95 -11.20
CA PRO A 853 4.96 25.47 -12.52
C PRO A 853 6.09 25.47 -13.56
N PHE A 854 7.34 25.56 -13.11
CA PHE A 854 8.53 25.67 -13.96
C PHE A 854 9.25 24.34 -14.18
N CYS A 855 8.96 23.32 -13.38
CA CYS A 855 9.68 22.04 -13.36
C CYS A 855 8.87 20.93 -14.04
N CYS A 856 9.57 19.98 -14.67
CA CYS A 856 9.00 18.66 -14.99
C CYS A 856 9.20 17.66 -13.84
N GLY A 857 10.12 17.95 -12.91
CA GLY A 857 10.21 17.24 -11.63
C GLY A 857 11.32 17.77 -10.73
N TYR A 858 11.26 17.37 -9.47
CA TYR A 858 12.19 17.80 -8.44
C TYR A 858 12.30 16.76 -7.32
N LYS A 859 13.41 16.81 -6.58
CA LYS A 859 13.62 16.01 -5.36
C LYS A 859 14.75 16.55 -4.49
N LEU A 860 14.74 16.23 -3.20
CA LEU A 860 15.96 16.33 -2.40
C LEU A 860 16.93 15.17 -2.72
N VAL A 861 18.22 15.45 -2.54
CA VAL A 861 19.31 14.48 -2.67
C VAL A 861 19.64 13.88 -1.30
N GLY A 862 19.87 12.57 -1.25
CA GLY A 862 20.18 11.85 -0.01
C GLY A 862 18.95 11.65 0.89
N ALA A 863 19.17 11.66 2.23
CA ALA A 863 18.15 11.26 3.22
C ALA A 863 17.00 12.27 3.43
N GLY A 864 17.07 13.47 2.84
CA GLY A 864 16.05 14.52 2.95
C GLY A 864 16.07 15.33 4.25
N GLY A 865 15.05 16.17 4.42
CA GLY A 865 14.82 17.10 5.52
C GLY A 865 15.66 18.38 5.46
N GLY A 866 16.29 18.62 4.31
CA GLY A 866 17.24 19.70 4.04
C GLY A 866 18.30 19.26 3.02
N GLY A 867 19.33 20.07 2.82
CA GLY A 867 20.46 19.77 1.95
C GLY A 867 20.27 20.28 0.52
N PHE A 868 20.74 19.50 -0.45
CA PHE A 868 20.62 19.84 -1.87
C PHE A 868 19.32 19.30 -2.46
N ALA A 869 18.71 20.09 -3.33
CA ALA A 869 17.60 19.76 -4.20
C ALA A 869 18.08 19.73 -5.65
N LEU A 870 17.51 18.81 -6.42
CA LEU A 870 17.54 18.81 -7.87
C LEU A 870 16.21 19.36 -8.38
N LEU A 871 16.25 20.42 -9.18
CA LEU A 871 15.08 20.97 -9.87
C LEU A 871 15.30 20.84 -11.37
N LEU A 872 14.51 20.01 -12.05
CA LEU A 872 14.59 19.84 -13.49
C LEU A 872 13.53 20.71 -14.16
N ALA A 873 13.97 21.80 -14.79
CA ALA A 873 13.09 22.75 -15.46
C ALA A 873 12.45 22.16 -16.72
N LYS A 874 11.24 22.60 -17.09
CA LYS A 874 10.57 22.23 -18.35
C LYS A 874 11.35 22.66 -19.59
N THR A 875 11.99 23.83 -19.52
CA THR A 875 12.80 24.40 -20.61
C THR A 875 14.01 25.12 -20.04
N ARG A 876 14.95 25.52 -20.91
CA ARG A 876 16.08 26.37 -20.52
C ARG A 876 15.59 27.71 -19.99
N GLU A 877 14.58 28.29 -20.64
CA GLU A 877 13.99 29.58 -20.28
C GLU A 877 13.37 29.51 -18.87
N SER A 878 12.67 28.41 -18.56
CA SER A 878 12.15 28.15 -17.21
C SER A 878 13.27 28.01 -16.17
N ALA A 879 14.40 27.40 -16.52
CA ALA A 879 15.56 27.30 -15.62
C ALA A 879 16.17 28.69 -15.34
N ASP A 880 16.32 29.52 -16.38
CA ASP A 880 16.83 30.89 -16.27
C ASP A 880 15.88 31.79 -15.48
N GLU A 881 14.56 31.60 -15.63
CA GLU A 881 13.55 32.28 -14.83
C GLU A 881 13.58 31.86 -13.36
N MET A 882 13.63 30.56 -13.07
CA MET A 882 13.80 30.07 -11.69
C MET A 882 15.07 30.61 -11.03
N ARG A 883 16.21 30.65 -11.74
CA ARG A 883 17.44 31.25 -11.24
C ARG A 883 17.25 32.72 -10.85
N ARG A 884 16.47 33.48 -11.64
CA ARG A 884 16.18 34.90 -11.35
C ARG A 884 15.21 35.07 -10.18
N LEU A 885 14.24 34.17 -10.00
CA LEU A 885 13.22 34.29 -8.95
C LEU A 885 13.74 33.81 -7.58
N LEU A 886 14.51 32.72 -7.55
CA LEU A 886 14.99 32.10 -6.31
C LEU A 886 16.12 32.87 -5.61
N VAL A 887 16.91 33.66 -6.34
CA VAL A 887 18.11 34.33 -5.80
C VAL A 887 17.81 35.65 -5.05
N PRO A 888 16.89 36.53 -5.48
CA PRO A 888 16.74 37.85 -4.86
C PRO A 888 15.39 38.16 -4.17
N VAL A 889 14.28 37.42 -4.36
CA VAL A 889 12.93 38.02 -4.11
C VAL A 889 11.92 37.19 -3.28
N SER A 890 12.15 35.93 -2.95
CA SER A 890 11.18 35.13 -2.18
C SER A 890 11.75 34.73 -0.82
N GLY A 891 10.92 34.53 0.20
CA GLY A 891 11.31 34.13 1.57
C GLY A 891 12.05 32.79 1.72
N PHE A 892 12.72 32.32 0.66
CA PHE A 892 13.57 31.14 0.59
C PHE A 892 15.05 31.56 0.61
N HIS A 893 15.82 31.05 1.57
CA HIS A 893 17.27 31.26 1.67
C HIS A 893 18.02 30.14 0.94
N VAL A 894 17.93 30.14 -0.40
CA VAL A 894 18.55 29.10 -1.23
C VAL A 894 19.82 29.57 -1.92
N HIS A 895 20.73 28.64 -2.21
CA HIS A 895 21.92 28.91 -3.01
C HIS A 895 22.02 27.96 -4.19
N ILE A 896 22.07 28.51 -5.41
CA ILE A 896 22.16 27.73 -6.65
C ILE A 896 23.62 27.57 -7.04
N TYR A 897 24.08 26.32 -7.17
CA TYR A 897 25.45 26.02 -7.56
C TYR A 897 25.58 25.88 -9.08
N ASN A 898 26.69 26.40 -9.60
CA ASN A 898 27.16 26.00 -10.92
C ASN A 898 27.76 24.60 -10.81
N TRP A 899 27.42 23.73 -11.75
CA TRP A 899 27.83 22.34 -11.71
C TRP A 899 28.14 21.82 -13.11
N GLU A 900 29.04 20.84 -13.18
CA GLU A 900 29.37 20.13 -14.42
C GLU A 900 29.49 18.62 -14.14
N ILE A 901 29.23 17.81 -15.16
CA ILE A 901 29.44 16.35 -15.07
C ILE A 901 30.94 16.10 -14.95
N PHE A 902 31.36 15.40 -13.90
CA PHE A 902 32.75 15.02 -13.75
C PHE A 902 33.07 13.84 -14.67
N MET A 903 33.83 14.11 -15.73
CA MET A 903 34.39 13.08 -16.61
C MET A 903 35.88 12.90 -16.29
N GLN A 904 36.35 11.66 -16.24
CA GLN A 904 37.78 11.39 -16.06
C GLN A 904 38.45 11.50 -17.44
N ASN A 905 39.39 12.44 -17.57
CA ASN A 905 40.18 12.64 -18.80
C ASN A 905 41.10 11.45 -19.07
#